data_AF-A0A150KL71-F1
#
_entry.id   AF-A0A150KL71-F1
#
_cell.length_a   1.000
_cell.length_b   1.000
_cell.length_c   1.000
_cell.angle_alpha   90.00
_cell.angle_beta   90.00
_cell.angle_gamma   90.00
#
_symmetry.space_group_name_H-M   'P 1'
#
loop_
_entity.id
_entity.type
_entity.pdbx_description
1 polymer ?
#
loop_
_entity_poly.entity_id
_entity_poly.type
_entity_poly.pdbx_seq_one_letter_code
_entity_poly.pdbx_strand_id
1 'polypeptide(L)'
;MVRISGLASGMDIDQMVKDLMKVERMPLDKLKQKKQTLEWQRDDYRSLNTLFFNFRQTLTNMKLTPAYRARSTVSTNDQLLTATASSAAAMSSYTISNVKQLATAATKVNTEKISKGSEKVDINQSLMSQQGKLDGLTWKQGVVETKTIGVTDDNQKEIKLPLDGVKIADTAGINIKVDGKTYKLVTGKTPEELADNEVLFNQTPDYAPDGTQKEATFTFKSIKKGSNVKIDYVADKKIEKTTISDQATGFQLSHGAIVTDSNFSIVINNKTFKLDGNGTDLIEVDASGNPASSLKLGTLDKETGKVTFSDAYKEELKKEAEEKRAAENLGEKDAVSFDVSTTYQQNYTSFKVATSTSQYPNGVEENFFVQGNDSLSKVMTNVNNSNVGVSLFYDSFSDKMTLTRTETGNFSGDETVQEISTSGNFIDNVLKFGGAAETGGTNAKFNINGLDTERTSNTFEMNGVTFTLKKTFDTAESVSIKNDSDKVFDNIKAFVDEYNKLIDTVNKKISEERYRDYGPLTDEQREQLSDKQQEMWEEKAKSGLLKGDTMLSGALTQMRISMYQPVDNANVASAFKQLAAIGIKTTANYLEGGKLEINEAALKKAIEDDPTSVENLFRGTGETSSSKGIVQRLYDDVSTTIDKLNERAGKAYSTNQQFTIGKNLDDVAKKITSFTERLKQIEDRYYRQFSAMETAIQKSNNQMNYLLQQFSSGQ
;
A
#
# COMPACT_ATOMS: atom_id res chain seq x y z
N MET A 1 43.56 -32.00 -12.03
CA MET A 1 44.02 -33.00 -13.02
C MET A 1 44.80 -32.25 -14.09
N VAL A 2 46.05 -32.62 -14.36
CA VAL A 2 46.89 -31.89 -15.33
C VAL A 2 46.36 -32.21 -16.74
N ARG A 3 45.80 -31.21 -17.42
CA ARG A 3 45.36 -31.32 -18.82
C ARG A 3 46.61 -31.34 -19.68
N ILE A 4 46.93 -32.47 -20.30
CA ILE A 4 48.02 -32.54 -21.26
C ILE A 4 47.45 -32.05 -22.60
N SER A 5 47.70 -30.78 -22.92
CA SER A 5 47.44 -30.24 -24.25
C SER A 5 48.33 -31.01 -25.25
N GLY A 6 47.78 -31.35 -26.43
CA GLY A 6 48.31 -32.32 -27.42
C GLY A 6 49.67 -32.02 -28.06
N LEU A 7 50.66 -31.67 -27.24
CA LEU A 7 52.00 -31.24 -27.61
C LEU A 7 52.87 -32.38 -28.17
N ALA A 8 52.51 -33.65 -27.98
CA ALA A 8 53.26 -34.80 -28.47
C ALA A 8 52.62 -35.54 -29.65
N SER A 9 51.30 -35.45 -29.83
CA SER A 9 50.59 -35.97 -31.01
C SER A 9 50.29 -34.91 -32.07
N GLY A 10 50.29 -33.62 -31.72
CA GLY A 10 49.87 -32.53 -32.61
C GLY A 10 48.35 -32.47 -32.83
N MET A 11 47.56 -33.22 -32.07
CA MET A 11 46.10 -33.27 -32.18
C MET A 11 45.44 -32.21 -31.29
N ASP A 12 44.42 -31.52 -31.81
CA ASP A 12 43.59 -30.61 -31.02
C ASP A 12 42.58 -31.40 -30.18
N ILE A 13 43.04 -31.84 -29.01
CA ILE A 13 42.25 -32.64 -28.06
C ILE A 13 41.02 -31.86 -27.57
N ASP A 14 41.13 -30.54 -27.38
CA ASP A 14 40.02 -29.72 -26.89
C ASP A 14 38.90 -29.65 -27.95
N GLN A 15 39.25 -29.46 -29.23
CA GLN A 15 38.29 -29.47 -30.32
C GLN A 15 37.66 -30.86 -30.53
N MET A 16 38.44 -31.95 -30.47
CA MET A 16 37.90 -33.31 -30.59
C MET A 16 36.96 -33.69 -29.43
N VAL A 17 37.31 -33.35 -28.19
CA VAL A 17 36.43 -33.58 -27.04
C VAL A 17 35.16 -32.74 -27.19
N LYS A 18 35.26 -31.48 -27.64
CA LYS A 18 34.10 -30.63 -27.92
C LYS A 18 33.19 -31.24 -28.98
N ASP A 19 33.75 -31.78 -30.06
CA ASP A 19 32.98 -32.43 -31.14
C ASP A 19 32.31 -33.74 -30.69
N LEU A 20 32.98 -34.55 -29.87
CA LEU A 20 32.39 -35.74 -29.25
C LEU A 20 31.26 -35.35 -28.28
N MET A 21 31.48 -34.31 -27.48
CA MET A 21 30.49 -33.80 -26.54
C MET A 21 29.27 -33.20 -27.24
N LYS A 22 29.38 -32.73 -28.48
CA LYS A 22 28.26 -32.19 -29.26
C LYS A 22 27.15 -33.23 -29.47
N VAL A 23 27.52 -34.46 -29.83
CA VAL A 23 26.56 -35.56 -30.02
C VAL A 23 25.95 -35.97 -28.67
N GLU A 24 26.79 -36.07 -27.64
CA GLU A 24 26.35 -36.43 -26.28
C GLU A 24 25.43 -35.37 -25.66
N ARG A 25 25.52 -34.09 -26.06
CA ARG A 25 24.66 -32.98 -25.61
C ARG A 25 23.26 -32.97 -26.23
N MET A 26 23.03 -33.65 -27.36
CA MET A 26 21.72 -33.63 -28.05
C MET A 26 20.51 -33.99 -27.14
N PRO A 27 20.58 -34.98 -26.23
CA PRO A 27 19.49 -35.25 -25.28
C PRO A 27 19.26 -34.12 -24.27
N LEU A 28 20.31 -33.46 -23.81
CA LEU A 28 20.22 -32.31 -22.91
C LEU A 28 19.53 -31.13 -23.62
N ASP A 29 19.89 -30.86 -24.87
CA ASP A 29 19.27 -29.80 -25.66
C ASP A 29 17.79 -30.06 -25.88
N LYS A 30 17.40 -31.31 -26.18
CA LYS A 30 15.98 -31.70 -26.25
C LYS A 30 15.24 -31.47 -24.92
N LEU A 31 15.87 -31.71 -23.78
CA LEU A 31 15.28 -31.43 -22.47
C LEU A 31 15.14 -29.92 -22.20
N LYS A 32 16.16 -29.12 -22.55
CA LYS A 32 16.10 -27.65 -22.48
C LYS A 32 14.98 -27.10 -23.36
N GLN A 33 14.87 -27.55 -24.61
CA GLN A 33 13.79 -27.20 -25.52
C GLN A 33 12.42 -27.62 -24.97
N LYS A 34 12.30 -28.83 -24.39
CA LYS A 34 11.06 -29.26 -23.74
C LYS A 34 10.68 -28.36 -22.56
N LYS A 35 11.66 -27.96 -21.73
CA LYS A 35 11.44 -27.01 -20.63
C LYS A 35 10.92 -25.68 -21.16
N GLN A 36 11.59 -25.11 -22.16
CA GLN A 36 11.21 -23.84 -22.78
C GLN A 36 9.78 -23.89 -23.37
N THR A 37 9.43 -25.00 -24.02
CA THR A 37 8.09 -25.21 -24.57
C THR A 37 7.02 -25.23 -23.48
N LEU A 38 7.29 -25.90 -22.35
CA LEU A 38 6.38 -25.94 -21.20
C LEU A 38 6.22 -24.56 -20.54
N GLU A 39 7.29 -23.77 -20.50
CA GLU A 39 7.25 -22.37 -20.00
C GLU A 39 6.37 -21.51 -20.90
N TRP A 40 6.57 -21.55 -22.22
CA TRP A 40 5.71 -20.82 -23.16
C TRP A 40 4.24 -21.26 -23.08
N GLN A 41 4.00 -22.56 -23.00
CA GLN A 41 2.64 -23.08 -22.85
C GLN A 41 1.98 -22.61 -21.54
N ARG A 42 2.72 -22.60 -20.43
CA ARG A 42 2.25 -22.06 -19.14
C ARG A 42 1.89 -20.58 -19.28
N ASP A 43 2.76 -19.81 -19.92
CA ASP A 43 2.59 -18.37 -20.05
C ASP A 43 1.39 -18.03 -20.96
N ASP A 44 1.16 -18.80 -22.03
CA ASP A 44 -0.06 -18.71 -22.84
C ASP A 44 -1.33 -19.00 -22.01
N TYR A 45 -1.36 -20.07 -21.20
CA TYR A 45 -2.50 -20.34 -20.32
C TYR A 45 -2.71 -19.23 -19.28
N ARG A 46 -1.64 -18.65 -18.73
CA ARG A 46 -1.72 -17.53 -17.77
C ARG A 46 -2.26 -16.26 -18.42
N SER A 47 -1.86 -15.99 -19.66
CA SER A 47 -2.41 -14.89 -20.46
C SER A 47 -3.92 -15.06 -20.67
N LEU A 48 -4.36 -16.27 -21.06
CA LEU A 48 -5.78 -16.58 -21.20
C LEU A 48 -6.53 -16.52 -19.86
N ASN A 49 -5.92 -16.97 -18.76
CA ASN A 49 -6.50 -16.86 -17.42
C ASN A 49 -6.76 -15.40 -17.03
N THR A 50 -5.82 -14.50 -17.37
CA THR A 50 -5.99 -13.06 -17.17
C THR A 50 -7.15 -12.51 -18.01
N LEU A 51 -7.29 -12.97 -19.25
CA LEU A 51 -8.39 -12.59 -20.13
C LEU A 51 -9.76 -13.05 -19.59
N PHE A 52 -9.88 -14.30 -19.13
CA PHE A 52 -11.09 -14.79 -18.46
C PHE A 52 -11.37 -14.04 -17.15
N PHE A 53 -10.35 -13.70 -16.37
CA PHE A 53 -10.49 -12.91 -15.15
C PHE A 53 -11.04 -11.50 -15.43
N ASN A 54 -10.52 -10.83 -16.45
CA ASN A 54 -11.01 -9.51 -16.87
C ASN A 54 -12.47 -9.57 -17.34
N PHE A 55 -12.84 -10.62 -18.09
CA PHE A 55 -14.23 -10.84 -18.47
C PHE A 55 -15.11 -11.14 -17.24
N ARG A 56 -14.62 -11.92 -16.27
CA ARG A 56 -15.32 -12.15 -15.00
C ARG A 56 -15.58 -10.85 -14.23
N GLN A 57 -14.64 -9.90 -14.22
CA GLN A 57 -14.84 -8.58 -13.61
C GLN A 57 -15.96 -7.80 -14.31
N THR A 58 -16.00 -7.86 -15.65
CA THR A 58 -17.10 -7.29 -16.45
C THR A 58 -18.43 -7.92 -16.07
N LEU A 59 -18.48 -9.25 -15.92
CA LEU A 59 -19.67 -9.97 -15.45
C LEU A 59 -20.08 -9.57 -14.03
N THR A 60 -19.13 -9.34 -13.11
CA THR A 60 -19.43 -8.85 -11.76
C THR A 60 -20.17 -7.51 -11.80
N ASN A 61 -19.73 -6.57 -12.64
CA ASN A 61 -20.40 -5.27 -12.80
C ASN A 61 -21.80 -5.44 -13.42
N MET A 62 -21.90 -6.31 -14.43
CA MET A 62 -23.17 -6.70 -15.06
C MET A 62 -24.07 -7.53 -14.13
N LYS A 63 -23.59 -7.93 -12.94
CA LYS A 63 -24.42 -8.50 -11.86
C LYS A 63 -24.96 -7.45 -10.91
N LEU A 64 -24.88 -6.15 -11.22
CA LEU A 64 -25.44 -5.09 -10.39
C LEU A 64 -26.62 -4.39 -11.08
N THR A 65 -27.60 -3.94 -10.28
CA THR A 65 -28.77 -3.14 -10.73
C THR A 65 -28.38 -1.90 -11.56
N PRO A 66 -27.36 -1.11 -11.17
CA PRO A 66 -26.99 0.10 -11.93
C PRO A 66 -26.57 -0.14 -13.38
N ALA A 67 -26.18 -1.37 -13.74
CA ALA A 67 -25.85 -1.70 -15.13
C ALA A 67 -27.08 -1.65 -16.07
N TYR A 68 -28.29 -1.87 -15.53
CA TYR A 68 -29.54 -1.96 -16.29
C TYR A 68 -30.59 -0.92 -15.89
N ARG A 69 -30.41 -0.26 -14.76
CA ARG A 69 -31.26 0.84 -14.28
C ARG A 69 -30.43 2.09 -14.11
N ALA A 70 -30.08 2.72 -15.22
CA ALA A 70 -29.45 4.03 -15.19
C ALA A 70 -30.52 5.14 -15.15
N ARG A 71 -30.24 6.18 -14.37
CA ARG A 71 -31.06 7.39 -14.32
C ARG A 71 -30.27 8.56 -14.86
N SER A 72 -30.93 9.39 -15.65
CA SER A 72 -30.41 10.69 -16.07
C SER A 72 -31.19 11.80 -15.38
N THR A 73 -30.52 12.92 -15.19
CA THR A 73 -31.08 14.14 -14.60
C THR A 73 -30.99 15.25 -15.62
N VAL A 74 -32.02 16.09 -15.69
CA VAL A 74 -32.02 17.29 -16.52
C VAL A 74 -32.43 18.46 -15.64
N SER A 75 -31.52 19.41 -15.44
CA SER A 75 -31.78 20.68 -14.78
C SER A 75 -32.23 21.72 -15.79
N THR A 76 -33.11 22.63 -15.39
CA THR A 76 -33.41 23.84 -16.18
C THR A 76 -32.23 24.81 -16.22
N ASN A 77 -31.32 24.77 -15.22
CA ASN A 77 -30.12 25.60 -15.19
C ASN A 77 -28.97 24.97 -14.40
N ASP A 78 -28.06 24.29 -15.11
CA ASP A 78 -26.89 23.62 -14.53
C ASP A 78 -25.84 24.56 -13.90
N GLN A 79 -25.92 25.87 -14.15
CA GLN A 79 -25.03 26.85 -13.50
C GLN A 79 -25.46 27.20 -12.07
N LEU A 80 -26.74 26.95 -11.75
CA LEU A 80 -27.33 27.21 -10.44
C LEU A 80 -27.51 25.93 -9.63
N LEU A 81 -28.02 24.88 -10.27
CA LEU A 81 -28.41 23.64 -9.65
C LEU A 81 -28.10 22.46 -10.58
N THR A 82 -27.36 21.49 -10.08
CA THR A 82 -27.19 20.19 -10.75
C THR A 82 -27.70 19.06 -9.86
N ALA A 83 -27.95 17.90 -10.45
CA ALA A 83 -28.26 16.71 -9.69
C ALA A 83 -27.70 15.47 -10.36
N THR A 84 -27.45 14.42 -9.58
CA THR A 84 -27.24 13.05 -10.07
C THR A 84 -28.28 12.14 -9.41
N ALA A 85 -28.67 11.07 -10.10
CA ALA A 85 -29.67 10.15 -9.59
C ALA A 85 -29.13 8.72 -9.54
N SER A 86 -29.34 8.06 -8.41
CA SER A 86 -29.06 6.63 -8.26
C SER A 86 -30.08 5.79 -9.03
N SER A 87 -29.76 4.52 -9.29
CA SER A 87 -30.70 3.56 -9.90
C SER A 87 -32.00 3.37 -9.11
N ALA A 88 -31.98 3.68 -7.80
CA ALA A 88 -33.13 3.58 -6.92
C ALA A 88 -34.02 4.83 -6.93
N ALA A 89 -33.55 5.95 -7.50
CA ALA A 89 -34.35 7.17 -7.59
C ALA A 89 -35.64 6.92 -8.37
N ALA A 90 -36.75 7.46 -7.84
CA ALA A 90 -38.02 7.48 -8.55
C ALA A 90 -37.94 8.46 -9.74
N MET A 91 -38.67 8.16 -10.81
CA MET A 91 -38.84 9.08 -11.93
C MET A 91 -39.80 10.18 -11.51
N SER A 92 -39.25 11.33 -11.14
CA SER A 92 -40.01 12.49 -10.68
C SER A 92 -39.33 13.78 -11.12
N SER A 93 -40.00 14.91 -10.85
CA SER A 93 -39.39 16.23 -10.96
C SER A 93 -39.37 16.92 -9.60
N TYR A 94 -38.27 17.59 -9.29
CA TYR A 94 -38.10 18.43 -8.11
C TYR A 94 -37.98 19.87 -8.55
N THR A 95 -38.72 20.76 -7.90
CA THR A 95 -38.61 22.21 -8.08
C THR A 95 -37.90 22.79 -6.87
N ILE A 96 -36.78 23.47 -7.10
CA ILE A 96 -36.02 24.18 -6.06
C ILE A 96 -36.09 25.67 -6.36
N SER A 97 -36.36 26.48 -5.35
CA SER A 97 -36.45 27.94 -5.48
C SER A 97 -35.97 28.61 -4.20
N ASN A 98 -35.86 29.95 -4.21
CA ASN A 98 -35.53 30.74 -3.03
C ASN A 98 -34.27 30.24 -2.29
N VAL A 99 -33.21 29.89 -3.04
CA VAL A 99 -31.91 29.55 -2.47
C VAL A 99 -31.25 30.85 -2.01
N LYS A 100 -31.59 31.27 -0.79
CA LYS A 100 -31.20 32.56 -0.22
C LYS A 100 -29.76 32.56 0.30
N GLN A 101 -29.26 31.40 0.68
CA GLN A 101 -27.96 31.22 1.31
C GLN A 101 -27.40 29.85 0.95
N LEU A 102 -26.11 29.80 0.65
CA LEU A 102 -25.36 28.55 0.49
C LEU A 102 -24.70 28.17 1.81
N ALA A 103 -24.45 26.88 2.01
CA ALA A 103 -23.70 26.42 3.14
C ALA A 103 -22.23 26.87 3.05
N THR A 104 -21.70 27.43 4.14
CA THR A 104 -20.29 27.83 4.27
C THR A 104 -19.65 27.14 5.47
N ALA A 105 -18.33 26.98 5.42
CA ALA A 105 -17.56 26.47 6.55
C ALA A 105 -17.21 27.60 7.52
N ALA A 106 -17.07 27.27 8.80
CA ALA A 106 -16.48 28.18 9.77
C ALA A 106 -15.02 28.49 9.43
N THR A 107 -14.62 29.75 9.63
CA THR A 107 -13.25 30.21 9.39
C THR A 107 -12.76 31.12 10.50
N LYS A 108 -11.48 31.03 10.83
CA LYS A 108 -10.80 31.91 11.78
C LYS A 108 -9.47 32.32 11.16
N VAL A 109 -9.26 33.62 10.96
CA VAL A 109 -8.02 34.17 10.39
C VAL A 109 -7.22 34.84 11.50
N ASN A 110 -5.93 34.57 11.58
CA ASN A 110 -5.09 35.18 12.59
C ASN A 110 -4.99 36.72 12.42
N THR A 111 -4.78 37.43 13.53
CA THR A 111 -4.91 38.90 13.57
C THR A 111 -3.79 39.60 12.82
N GLU A 112 -2.58 39.07 12.91
CA GLU A 112 -1.34 39.70 12.43
C GLU A 112 -0.41 38.69 11.76
N LYS A 113 0.68 39.20 11.19
CA LYS A 113 1.74 38.36 10.63
C LYS A 113 2.41 37.51 11.71
N ILE A 114 2.81 36.28 11.37
CA ILE A 114 3.48 35.39 12.34
C ILE A 114 4.96 35.72 12.53
N SER A 115 5.61 36.33 11.54
CA SER A 115 7.04 36.61 11.58
C SER A 115 7.35 37.93 12.30
N LYS A 116 8.36 37.88 13.16
CA LYS A 116 8.98 39.02 13.83
C LYS A 116 9.88 39.75 12.83
N GLY A 117 9.51 40.98 12.46
CA GLY A 117 10.31 41.82 11.56
C GLY A 117 10.05 41.59 10.06
N SER A 118 11.08 41.79 9.23
CA SER A 118 10.98 41.73 7.76
C SER A 118 11.30 40.35 7.18
N GLU A 119 12.08 39.52 7.88
CA GLU A 119 12.38 38.16 7.46
C GLU A 119 11.23 37.23 7.81
N LYS A 120 10.74 36.49 6.82
CA LYS A 120 9.66 35.52 7.01
C LYS A 120 10.18 34.22 7.61
N VAL A 121 9.31 33.53 8.33
CA VAL A 121 9.52 32.16 8.79
C VAL A 121 9.59 31.22 7.59
N ASP A 122 10.62 30.38 7.52
CA ASP A 122 10.64 29.26 6.60
C ASP A 122 9.83 28.12 7.21
N ILE A 123 8.72 27.77 6.57
CA ILE A 123 7.79 26.77 7.10
C ILE A 123 8.37 25.34 7.13
N ASN A 124 9.49 25.08 6.45
CA ASN A 124 10.10 23.75 6.39
C ASN A 124 11.28 23.57 7.35
N GLN A 125 11.82 24.67 7.88
CA GLN A 125 12.89 24.64 8.86
C GLN A 125 12.33 24.45 10.28
N SER A 126 13.17 23.96 11.20
CA SER A 126 12.76 23.75 12.59
C SER A 126 12.33 25.06 13.25
N LEU A 127 11.32 24.99 14.11
CA LEU A 127 10.84 26.14 14.88
C LEU A 127 11.89 26.63 15.89
N MET A 128 12.72 25.72 16.42
CA MET A 128 13.81 26.06 17.33
C MET A 128 14.90 26.91 16.65
N SER A 129 15.37 26.53 15.46
CA SER A 129 16.40 27.31 14.74
C SER A 129 15.91 28.71 14.34
N GLN A 130 14.59 28.89 14.25
CA GLN A 130 13.96 30.15 13.85
C GLN A 130 13.22 30.85 15.00
N GLN A 131 13.47 30.49 16.27
CA GLN A 131 12.79 31.11 17.41
C GLN A 131 12.94 32.64 17.43
N GLY A 132 14.09 33.17 16.99
CA GLY A 132 14.30 34.63 16.88
C GLY A 132 13.37 35.35 15.89
N LYS A 133 12.78 34.61 14.94
CA LYS A 133 11.81 35.11 13.95
C LYS A 133 10.36 35.01 14.45
N LEU A 134 10.11 34.46 15.64
CA LEU A 134 8.76 34.23 16.17
C LEU A 134 8.58 35.00 17.48
N ASP A 135 7.54 35.83 17.57
CA ASP A 135 7.24 36.55 18.80
C ASP A 135 6.44 35.69 19.78
N GLY A 136 6.91 35.65 21.03
CA GLY A 136 6.21 34.99 22.14
C GLY A 136 6.42 33.46 22.24
N LEU A 137 7.28 32.86 21.40
CA LEU A 137 7.56 31.43 21.45
C LEU A 137 8.35 31.05 22.72
N THR A 138 7.70 30.26 23.57
CA THR A 138 8.30 29.70 24.79
C THR A 138 8.28 28.17 24.76
N TRP A 139 9.39 27.56 25.16
CA TRP A 139 9.53 26.10 25.26
C TRP A 139 9.26 25.60 26.68
N LYS A 140 8.50 24.51 26.78
CA LYS A 140 8.43 23.63 27.95
C LYS A 140 9.46 22.50 27.78
N GLN A 141 9.84 21.87 28.89
CA GLN A 141 10.77 20.74 28.90
C GLN A 141 10.05 19.45 29.30
N GLY A 142 10.28 18.37 28.55
CA GLY A 142 9.65 17.06 28.70
C GLY A 142 9.91 16.21 27.46
N VAL A 143 9.25 15.07 27.28
CA VAL A 143 9.34 14.27 26.05
C VAL A 143 7.94 13.87 25.60
N VAL A 144 7.59 14.25 24.37
CA VAL A 144 6.29 13.92 23.77
C VAL A 144 6.37 12.48 23.28
N GLU A 145 5.51 11.63 23.82
CA GLU A 145 5.45 10.20 23.51
C GLU A 145 4.06 9.80 23.03
N THR A 146 4.04 8.76 22.20
CA THR A 146 2.83 8.14 21.70
C THR A 146 2.87 6.65 22.00
N LYS A 147 1.81 6.12 22.63
CA LYS A 147 1.61 4.68 22.77
C LYS A 147 0.28 4.25 22.20
N THR A 148 0.26 3.10 21.52
CA THR A 148 -0.96 2.47 21.04
C THR A 148 -1.12 1.13 21.74
N ILE A 149 -2.26 0.93 22.38
CA ILE A 149 -2.59 -0.27 23.14
C ILE A 149 -3.85 -0.88 22.53
N GLY A 150 -3.78 -2.15 22.13
CA GLY A 150 -4.91 -2.90 21.58
C GLY A 150 -5.78 -3.49 22.69
N VAL A 151 -7.09 -3.44 22.50
CA VAL A 151 -8.07 -4.04 23.44
C VAL A 151 -8.25 -5.52 23.13
N THR A 152 -8.02 -6.38 24.13
CA THR A 152 -7.97 -7.84 23.93
C THR A 152 -9.22 -8.58 24.41
N ASP A 153 -10.02 -7.95 25.28
CA ASP A 153 -11.24 -8.51 25.88
C ASP A 153 -12.43 -7.55 25.67
N ASP A 154 -13.61 -8.11 25.40
CA ASP A 154 -14.87 -7.34 25.28
C ASP A 154 -15.31 -6.70 26.59
N ASN A 155 -14.81 -7.20 27.74
CA ASN A 155 -15.09 -6.64 29.06
C ASN A 155 -14.01 -5.68 29.57
N GLN A 156 -12.94 -5.47 28.80
CA GLN A 156 -11.87 -4.56 29.21
C GLN A 156 -12.41 -3.12 29.19
N LYS A 157 -12.42 -2.46 30.35
CA LYS A 157 -12.77 -1.04 30.49
C LYS A 157 -11.59 -0.15 30.82
N GLU A 158 -10.46 -0.74 31.19
CA GLU A 158 -9.28 -0.03 31.63
C GLU A 158 -8.11 -0.28 30.67
N ILE A 159 -7.42 0.79 30.32
CA ILE A 159 -6.18 0.77 29.57
C ILE A 159 -5.08 1.28 30.50
N LYS A 160 -4.07 0.45 30.71
CA LYS A 160 -2.92 0.76 31.55
C LYS A 160 -1.73 1.12 30.67
N LEU A 161 -1.20 2.32 30.87
CA LEU A 161 0.00 2.80 30.23
C LEU A 161 1.20 2.59 31.16
N PRO A 162 2.15 1.70 30.82
CA PRO A 162 3.39 1.56 31.58
C PRO A 162 4.25 2.82 31.41
N LEU A 163 4.79 3.33 32.52
CA LEU A 163 5.60 4.56 32.52
C LEU A 163 7.10 4.30 32.74
N ASP A 164 7.57 3.06 32.89
CA ASP A 164 9.00 2.66 32.85
C ASP A 164 10.00 3.58 33.60
N GLY A 165 9.60 4.13 34.75
CA GLY A 165 10.44 5.03 35.56
C GLY A 165 10.37 6.53 35.21
N VAL A 166 9.46 6.94 34.35
CA VAL A 166 9.10 8.33 34.04
C VAL A 166 7.76 8.73 34.69
N LYS A 167 7.44 10.02 34.72
CA LYS A 167 6.13 10.54 35.13
C LYS A 167 5.50 11.35 34.00
N ILE A 168 4.17 11.38 33.95
CA ILE A 168 3.46 12.31 33.06
C ILE A 168 3.66 13.72 33.60
N ALA A 169 4.24 14.60 32.78
CA ALA A 169 4.56 15.98 33.14
C ALA A 169 3.42 16.97 32.87
N ASP A 170 2.58 16.69 31.87
CA ASP A 170 1.43 17.52 31.50
C ASP A 170 0.18 16.63 31.34
N THR A 171 -0.61 16.53 32.41
CA THR A 171 -1.84 15.72 32.43
C THR A 171 -2.97 16.36 31.65
N ALA A 172 -3.01 17.69 31.56
CA ALA A 172 -4.04 18.44 30.84
C ALA A 172 -3.86 18.40 29.31
N GLY A 173 -2.66 18.05 28.84
CA GLY A 173 -2.31 17.90 27.43
C GLY A 173 -2.51 16.51 26.84
N ILE A 174 -2.88 15.49 27.62
CA ILE A 174 -3.01 14.11 27.12
C ILE A 174 -4.12 14.04 26.06
N ASN A 175 -3.83 13.43 24.91
CA ASN A 175 -4.84 13.06 23.92
C ASN A 175 -5.10 11.57 23.93
N ILE A 176 -6.37 11.20 23.82
CA ILE A 176 -6.80 9.81 23.77
C ILE A 176 -7.67 9.61 22.53
N LYS A 177 -7.29 8.66 21.69
CA LYS A 177 -8.03 8.31 20.48
C LYS A 177 -8.31 6.81 20.44
N VAL A 178 -9.57 6.45 20.22
CA VAL A 178 -9.99 5.05 20.01
C VAL A 178 -10.45 4.90 18.57
N ASP A 179 -9.73 4.07 17.80
CA ASP A 179 -9.99 3.87 16.36
C ASP A 179 -10.14 5.19 15.59
N GLY A 180 -9.32 6.18 15.96
CA GLY A 180 -9.30 7.53 15.40
C GLY A 180 -10.23 8.53 16.08
N LYS A 181 -11.26 8.11 16.82
CA LYS A 181 -12.17 9.06 17.50
C LYS A 181 -11.52 9.64 18.75
N THR A 182 -11.52 10.96 18.88
CA THR A 182 -10.99 11.66 20.06
C THR A 182 -11.92 11.54 21.26
N TYR A 183 -11.35 11.28 22.44
CA TYR A 183 -12.04 11.16 23.72
C TYR A 183 -11.68 12.32 24.64
N LYS A 184 -12.69 12.83 25.36
CA LYS A 184 -12.51 13.90 26.35
C LYS A 184 -11.99 13.31 27.66
N LEU A 185 -10.80 13.76 28.07
CA LEU A 185 -10.22 13.41 29.35
C LEU A 185 -11.00 14.07 30.49
N VAL A 186 -11.40 13.29 31.49
CA VAL A 186 -12.05 13.78 32.71
C VAL A 186 -11.37 13.22 33.96
N THR A 187 -11.46 13.95 35.06
CA THR A 187 -10.94 13.56 36.37
C THR A 187 -12.04 13.66 37.41
N GLY A 188 -12.05 12.77 38.42
CA GLY A 188 -12.96 12.88 39.56
C GLY A 188 -14.42 12.46 39.31
N LYS A 189 -14.70 11.78 38.20
CA LYS A 189 -15.98 11.09 37.94
C LYS A 189 -15.89 9.61 38.29
N THR A 190 -17.01 8.94 38.55
CA THR A 190 -17.03 7.46 38.57
C THR A 190 -17.20 6.90 37.15
N PRO A 191 -16.80 5.63 36.89
CA PRO A 191 -16.97 5.01 35.57
C PRO A 191 -18.41 5.01 35.05
N GLU A 192 -19.40 5.01 35.94
CA GLU A 192 -20.84 5.01 35.61
C GLU A 192 -21.34 6.39 35.12
N GLU A 193 -20.63 7.46 35.47
CA GLU A 193 -20.97 8.84 35.10
C GLU A 193 -20.37 9.28 33.76
N LEU A 194 -19.55 8.43 33.15
CA LEU A 194 -18.87 8.73 31.89
C LEU A 194 -19.85 8.72 30.71
N ALA A 195 -19.76 9.77 29.89
CA ALA A 195 -20.34 9.74 28.55
C ALA A 195 -19.55 8.80 27.64
N ASP A 196 -20.15 8.37 26.52
CA ASP A 196 -19.53 7.40 25.60
C ASP A 196 -18.23 7.90 24.96
N ASN A 197 -18.01 9.21 24.94
CA ASN A 197 -16.82 9.90 24.43
C ASN A 197 -15.93 10.48 25.54
N GLU A 198 -16.16 10.12 26.80
CA GLU A 198 -15.31 10.52 27.93
C GLU A 198 -14.43 9.36 28.40
N VAL A 199 -13.29 9.71 28.97
CA VAL A 199 -12.33 8.78 29.54
C VAL A 199 -11.82 9.33 30.86
N LEU A 200 -12.01 8.54 31.92
CA LEU A 200 -11.53 8.88 33.25
C LEU A 200 -10.04 8.60 33.33
N PHE A 201 -9.27 9.60 33.71
CA PHE A 201 -7.85 9.45 33.99
C PHE A 201 -7.61 9.34 35.48
N ASN A 202 -7.00 8.23 35.88
CA ASN A 202 -6.50 7.99 37.23
C ASN A 202 -5.01 7.68 37.14
N GLN A 203 -4.21 8.45 37.87
CA GLN A 203 -2.80 8.14 38.08
C GLN A 203 -2.65 7.50 39.44
N THR A 204 -2.09 6.30 39.51
CA THR A 204 -1.74 5.68 40.80
C THR A 204 -0.57 6.46 41.45
N PRO A 205 -0.53 6.55 42.80
CA PRO A 205 0.62 7.11 43.52
C PRO A 205 1.93 6.38 43.20
N ASP A 206 3.06 7.03 43.47
CA ASP A 206 4.41 6.69 43.01
C ASP A 206 4.86 5.22 43.12
N TYR A 207 4.29 4.45 44.06
CA TYR A 207 4.39 2.99 44.15
C TYR A 207 3.13 2.40 44.81
N ALA A 208 2.64 1.28 44.29
CA ALA A 208 1.75 0.41 45.06
C ALA A 208 2.55 -0.29 46.18
N PRO A 209 1.93 -0.64 47.32
CA PRO A 209 2.62 -1.32 48.43
C PRO A 209 3.29 -2.66 48.04
N ASP A 210 2.93 -3.22 46.88
CA ASP A 210 3.44 -4.47 46.33
C ASP A 210 4.68 -4.32 45.42
N GLY A 211 5.17 -3.08 45.20
CA GLY A 211 6.36 -2.80 44.41
C GLY A 211 6.15 -2.72 42.89
N THR A 212 4.90 -2.73 42.39
CA THR A 212 4.61 -2.50 40.96
C THR A 212 4.94 -1.07 40.52
N GLN A 213 5.38 -0.93 39.25
CA GLN A 213 5.83 0.33 38.65
C GLN A 213 4.70 1.35 38.49
N LYS A 214 5.05 2.63 38.28
CA LYS A 214 4.11 3.70 37.91
C LYS A 214 3.34 3.32 36.64
N GLU A 215 2.03 3.34 36.73
CA GLU A 215 1.12 3.17 35.60
C GLU A 215 0.14 4.34 35.56
N ALA A 216 -0.29 4.71 34.36
CA ALA A 216 -1.43 5.59 34.14
C ALA A 216 -2.62 4.75 33.69
N THR A 217 -3.75 4.87 34.38
CA THR A 217 -4.97 4.12 34.07
C THR A 217 -6.00 5.03 33.42
N PHE A 218 -6.49 4.59 32.27
CA PHE A 218 -7.56 5.23 31.51
C PHE A 218 -8.79 4.34 31.53
N THR A 219 -9.84 4.77 32.21
CA THR A 219 -11.09 4.02 32.36
C THR A 219 -12.15 4.57 31.41
N PHE A 220 -12.68 3.70 30.56
CA PHE A 220 -13.72 3.97 29.59
C PHE A 220 -15.06 3.41 30.11
N LYS A 221 -16.17 4.00 29.67
CA LYS A 221 -17.50 3.43 29.89
C LYS A 221 -17.62 2.03 29.26
N SER A 222 -17.17 1.92 28.01
CA SER A 222 -17.04 0.68 27.25
C SER A 222 -16.05 0.86 26.09
N ILE A 223 -15.36 -0.22 25.72
CA ILE A 223 -14.51 -0.28 24.53
C ILE A 223 -14.56 -1.70 23.95
N LYS A 224 -14.50 -1.84 22.63
CA LYS A 224 -14.68 -3.12 21.95
C LYS A 224 -13.36 -3.86 21.81
N LYS A 225 -13.40 -5.20 21.87
CA LYS A 225 -12.25 -6.03 21.49
C LYS A 225 -11.82 -5.71 20.06
N GLY A 226 -10.50 -5.59 19.88
CA GLY A 226 -9.88 -5.25 18.60
C GLY A 226 -9.75 -3.74 18.34
N SER A 227 -10.32 -2.88 19.20
CA SER A 227 -10.08 -1.44 19.13
C SER A 227 -8.63 -1.09 19.50
N ASN A 228 -8.08 -0.05 18.87
CA ASN A 228 -6.77 0.50 19.20
C ASN A 228 -6.91 1.82 19.94
N VAL A 229 -6.34 1.90 21.14
CA VAL A 229 -6.29 3.10 21.97
C VAL A 229 -4.92 3.76 21.82
N LYS A 230 -4.89 4.89 21.11
CA LYS A 230 -3.72 5.74 20.96
C LYS A 230 -3.73 6.82 22.04
N ILE A 231 -2.62 6.93 22.77
CA ILE A 231 -2.41 7.88 23.86
C ILE A 231 -1.18 8.72 23.52
N ASP A 232 -1.38 10.02 23.33
CA ASP A 232 -0.31 11.00 23.15
C ASP A 232 -0.14 11.76 24.47
N TYR A 233 1.06 11.76 25.05
CA TYR A 233 1.32 12.33 26.37
C TYR A 233 2.72 12.95 26.44
N VAL A 234 2.99 13.70 27.52
CA VAL A 234 4.32 14.24 27.81
C VAL A 234 4.89 13.55 29.04
N ALA A 235 6.02 12.86 28.88
CA ALA A 235 6.84 12.39 29.98
C ALA A 235 7.76 13.52 30.50
N ASP A 236 8.14 13.47 31.78
CA ASP A 236 9.10 14.43 32.35
C ASP A 236 10.51 14.28 31.79
N LYS A 237 10.88 13.07 31.36
CA LYS A 237 12.14 12.73 30.71
C LYS A 237 11.96 11.45 29.90
N LYS A 238 12.96 11.10 29.10
CA LYS A 238 13.06 9.81 28.45
C LYS A 238 14.31 9.09 28.90
N ILE A 239 14.17 7.80 29.18
CA ILE A 239 15.28 6.87 29.42
C ILE A 239 15.31 5.93 28.21
N GLU A 240 16.17 6.24 27.25
CA GLU A 240 16.29 5.50 25.99
C GLU A 240 17.43 4.49 26.08
N LYS A 241 17.09 3.21 25.93
CA LYS A 241 18.05 2.10 25.93
C LYS A 241 18.27 1.60 24.51
N THR A 242 19.53 1.46 24.11
CA THR A 242 19.93 0.90 22.82
C THR A 242 21.22 0.10 22.98
N THR A 243 21.67 -0.59 21.94
CA THR A 243 22.96 -1.28 21.91
C THR A 243 23.81 -0.76 20.75
N ILE A 244 25.13 -0.69 20.98
CA ILE A 244 26.11 -0.30 19.97
C ILE A 244 27.16 -1.40 19.82
N SER A 245 27.75 -1.53 18.63
CA SER A 245 28.87 -2.45 18.41
C SER A 245 30.22 -1.78 18.68
N ASP A 246 31.27 -2.59 18.72
CA ASP A 246 32.67 -2.17 18.80
C ASP A 246 33.16 -1.34 17.59
N GLN A 247 32.40 -1.33 16.49
CA GLN A 247 32.67 -0.50 15.30
C GLN A 247 31.74 0.71 15.19
N ALA A 248 30.93 1.00 16.22
CA ALA A 248 30.01 2.12 16.19
C ALA A 248 30.75 3.45 16.08
N THR A 249 30.24 4.36 15.25
CA THR A 249 30.76 5.73 15.10
C THR A 249 29.91 6.77 15.83
N GLY A 250 28.85 6.33 16.50
CA GLY A 250 27.83 7.15 17.11
C GLY A 250 26.50 6.42 17.18
N PHE A 251 25.45 7.11 17.64
CA PHE A 251 24.08 6.61 17.64
C PHE A 251 23.08 7.77 17.50
N GLN A 252 21.83 7.43 17.21
CA GLN A 252 20.74 8.40 17.00
C GLN A 252 19.72 8.23 18.11
N LEU A 253 19.39 9.31 18.80
CA LEU A 253 18.27 9.34 19.74
C LEU A 253 16.95 9.35 18.98
N SER A 254 15.89 8.82 19.58
CA SER A 254 14.55 8.80 18.98
C SER A 254 13.94 10.20 18.78
N HIS A 255 14.46 11.23 19.45
CA HIS A 255 13.99 12.61 19.35
C HIS A 255 15.14 13.60 19.14
N GLY A 256 14.79 14.81 18.69
CA GLY A 256 15.69 15.96 18.56
C GLY A 256 15.33 17.07 19.54
N ALA A 257 15.83 18.29 19.29
CA ALA A 257 15.62 19.44 20.18
C ALA A 257 15.97 19.15 21.66
N ILE A 258 17.08 18.43 21.85
CA ILE A 258 17.52 17.88 23.13
C ILE A 258 17.91 18.99 24.10
N VAL A 259 17.34 18.91 25.29
CA VAL A 259 17.71 19.75 26.43
C VAL A 259 18.92 19.12 27.11
N THR A 260 19.97 19.90 27.25
CA THR A 260 21.27 19.45 27.75
C THR A 260 21.60 20.05 29.12
N ASP A 261 20.63 20.00 30.04
CA ASP A 261 20.79 20.49 31.41
C ASP A 261 21.39 19.40 32.33
N SER A 262 21.29 19.57 33.65
CA SER A 262 21.79 18.60 34.62
C SER A 262 21.13 17.21 34.54
N ASN A 263 19.97 17.10 33.91
CA ASN A 263 19.20 15.85 33.75
C ASN A 263 19.68 15.02 32.55
N PHE A 264 20.45 15.62 31.63
CA PHE A 264 21.02 14.89 30.50
C PHE A 264 22.17 14.00 30.95
N SER A 265 22.15 12.74 30.53
CA SER A 265 23.28 11.80 30.70
C SER A 265 23.24 10.67 29.68
N ILE A 266 24.42 10.19 29.28
CA ILE A 266 24.59 8.96 28.52
C ILE A 266 25.38 7.99 29.39
N VAL A 267 24.92 6.75 29.53
CA VAL A 267 25.66 5.69 30.22
C VAL A 267 26.04 4.61 29.22
N ILE A 268 27.33 4.33 29.09
CA ILE A 268 27.89 3.24 28.25
C ILE A 268 28.87 2.45 29.12
N ASN A 269 28.69 1.13 29.25
CA ASN A 269 29.56 0.27 30.07
C ASN A 269 29.78 0.79 31.50
N ASN A 270 28.71 1.22 32.17
CA ASN A 270 28.74 1.82 33.52
C ASN A 270 29.52 3.14 33.63
N LYS A 271 30.06 3.69 32.54
CA LYS A 271 30.65 5.03 32.49
C LYS A 271 29.57 6.04 32.13
N THR A 272 29.49 7.13 32.90
CA THR A 272 28.51 8.19 32.67
C THR A 272 29.16 9.34 31.93
N PHE A 273 28.50 9.82 30.88
CA PHE A 273 28.94 10.94 30.06
C PHE A 273 27.93 12.09 30.15
N LYS A 274 28.44 13.30 30.34
CA LYS A 274 27.68 14.55 30.34
C LYS A 274 28.35 15.57 29.44
N LEU A 275 27.62 16.62 29.08
CA LEU A 275 28.22 17.73 28.34
C LEU A 275 29.17 18.52 29.25
N ASP A 276 30.27 18.98 28.66
CA ASP A 276 31.23 19.85 29.30
C ASP A 276 30.62 21.22 29.63
N GLY A 277 31.32 22.04 30.41
CA GLY A 277 30.85 23.38 30.80
C GLY A 277 30.58 24.32 29.62
N ASN A 278 31.15 24.04 28.44
CA ASN A 278 30.90 24.79 27.21
C ASN A 278 29.71 24.25 26.39
N GLY A 279 29.18 23.07 26.77
CA GLY A 279 28.03 22.45 26.11
C GLY A 279 28.33 21.92 24.71
N THR A 280 29.59 21.61 24.41
CA THR A 280 30.09 21.17 23.09
C THR A 280 30.51 19.70 23.07
N ASP A 281 31.20 19.25 24.11
CA ASP A 281 31.81 17.91 24.15
C ASP A 281 31.18 17.04 25.23
N LEU A 282 31.00 15.75 24.94
CA LEU A 282 30.57 14.74 25.90
C LEU A 282 31.79 14.17 26.64
N ILE A 283 31.89 14.44 27.94
CA ILE A 283 33.00 14.03 28.81
C ILE A 283 32.55 13.00 29.84
N GLU A 284 33.44 12.09 30.19
CA GLU A 284 33.21 11.12 31.26
C GLU A 284 33.19 11.84 32.62
N VAL A 285 32.20 11.52 33.45
CA VAL A 285 32.05 12.10 34.80
C VAL A 285 31.98 11.01 35.87
N ASP A 286 32.52 11.33 37.05
CA ASP A 286 32.41 10.48 38.24
C ASP A 286 31.01 10.57 38.87
N ALA A 287 30.80 9.82 39.96
CA ALA A 287 29.52 9.84 40.69
C ALA A 287 29.18 11.21 41.29
N SER A 288 30.15 12.12 41.44
CA SER A 288 29.97 13.49 41.92
C SER A 288 29.75 14.49 40.78
N GLY A 289 29.81 14.05 39.51
CA GLY A 289 29.65 14.89 38.32
C GLY A 289 30.92 15.62 37.89
N ASN A 290 32.08 15.31 38.49
CA ASN A 290 33.36 15.89 38.09
C ASN A 290 33.97 15.11 36.92
N PRO A 291 34.79 15.73 36.05
CA PRO A 291 35.48 15.02 34.97
C PRO A 291 36.31 13.84 35.51
N ALA A 292 35.99 12.63 35.08
CA ALA A 292 36.66 11.40 35.52
C ALA A 292 37.85 11.02 34.64
N SER A 293 37.86 11.47 33.38
CA SER A 293 38.96 11.22 32.44
C SER A 293 39.07 12.36 31.42
N SER A 294 40.20 12.40 30.70
CA SER A 294 40.37 13.28 29.54
C SER A 294 39.74 12.72 28.26
N LEU A 295 39.17 11.51 28.32
CA LEU A 295 38.54 10.86 27.18
C LEU A 295 37.18 11.50 26.89
N LYS A 296 37.02 11.97 25.66
CA LYS A 296 35.77 12.53 25.17
C LYS A 296 34.99 11.46 24.42
N LEU A 297 33.75 11.21 24.81
CA LEU A 297 32.84 10.35 24.04
C LEU A 297 32.66 10.90 22.63
N GLY A 298 32.44 12.21 22.48
CA GLY A 298 32.24 12.86 21.19
C GLY A 298 31.35 14.10 21.28
N THR A 299 30.53 14.34 20.25
CA THR A 299 29.64 15.52 20.15
C THR A 299 28.17 15.11 20.05
N LEU A 300 27.27 16.01 20.46
CA LEU A 300 25.82 15.88 20.33
C LEU A 300 25.27 17.01 19.45
N ASP A 301 24.61 16.64 18.35
CA ASP A 301 23.72 17.55 17.64
C ASP A 301 22.41 17.67 18.42
N LYS A 302 22.18 18.81 19.06
CA LYS A 302 20.99 19.05 19.89
C LYS A 302 19.72 19.15 19.07
N GLU A 303 19.81 19.58 17.81
CA GLU A 303 18.65 19.73 16.95
C GLU A 303 18.16 18.36 16.47
N THR A 304 19.08 17.50 16.04
CA THR A 304 18.72 16.18 15.50
C THR A 304 18.76 15.04 16.52
N GLY A 305 19.45 15.21 17.66
CA GLY A 305 19.68 14.14 18.64
C GLY A 305 20.78 13.14 18.24
N LYS A 306 21.64 13.50 17.28
CA LYS A 306 22.71 12.62 16.78
C LYS A 306 23.94 12.73 17.69
N VAL A 307 24.37 11.61 18.24
CA VAL A 307 25.64 11.49 18.98
C VAL A 307 26.71 10.95 18.03
N THR A 308 27.82 11.67 17.89
CA THR A 308 28.95 11.25 17.03
C THR A 308 30.18 11.03 17.89
N PHE A 309 30.78 9.84 17.83
CA PHE A 309 31.92 9.49 18.65
C PHE A 309 33.22 10.13 18.16
N SER A 310 34.08 10.52 19.12
CA SER A 310 35.44 10.95 18.84
C SER A 310 36.29 9.77 18.35
N ASP A 311 37.35 10.04 17.59
CA ASP A 311 38.25 8.98 17.14
C ASP A 311 38.95 8.28 18.30
N ALA A 312 39.27 9.03 19.37
CA ALA A 312 39.83 8.45 20.59
C ALA A 312 38.86 7.48 21.28
N TYR A 313 37.56 7.80 21.33
CA TYR A 313 36.57 6.92 21.94
C TYR A 313 36.31 5.66 21.11
N LYS A 314 36.37 5.75 19.77
CA LYS A 314 36.25 4.55 18.90
C LYS A 314 37.35 3.54 19.17
N GLU A 315 38.58 4.00 19.42
CA GLU A 315 39.69 3.11 19.78
C GLU A 315 39.52 2.53 21.19
N GLU A 316 39.03 3.32 22.16
CA GLU A 316 38.69 2.79 23.50
C GLU A 316 37.58 1.74 23.42
N LEU A 317 36.56 1.95 22.59
CA LEU A 317 35.45 1.01 22.41
C LEU A 317 35.91 -0.34 21.84
N LYS A 318 36.88 -0.32 20.90
CA LYS A 318 37.51 -1.55 20.38
C LYS A 318 38.30 -2.27 21.46
N LYS A 319 39.05 -1.53 22.27
CA LYS A 319 39.82 -2.10 23.38
C LYS A 319 38.91 -2.73 24.44
N GLU A 320 37.84 -2.04 24.85
CA GLU A 320 36.83 -2.59 25.76
C GLU A 320 36.15 -3.85 25.16
N ALA A 321 36.04 -3.93 23.83
CA ALA A 321 35.48 -5.10 23.17
C ALA A 321 36.44 -6.30 23.21
N GLU A 322 37.74 -6.08 23.03
CA GLU A 322 38.76 -7.12 23.20
C GLU A 322 38.78 -7.67 24.63
N GLU A 323 38.71 -6.79 25.63
CA GLU A 323 38.64 -7.17 27.05
C GLU A 323 37.37 -7.99 27.33
N LYS A 324 36.22 -7.56 26.82
CA LYS A 324 34.95 -8.30 26.96
C LYS A 324 34.99 -9.66 26.25
N ARG A 325 35.59 -9.75 25.05
CA ARG A 325 35.78 -11.03 24.33
C ARG A 325 36.60 -12.00 25.16
N ALA A 326 37.70 -11.53 25.74
CA ALA A 326 38.55 -12.35 26.60
C ALA A 326 37.80 -12.81 27.86
N ALA A 327 37.04 -11.93 28.51
CA ALA A 327 36.28 -12.24 29.72
C ALA A 327 35.15 -13.26 29.48
N GLU A 328 34.49 -13.19 28.31
CA GLU A 328 33.35 -14.03 27.97
C GLU A 328 33.71 -15.27 27.11
N ASN A 329 35.00 -15.52 26.85
CA ASN A 329 35.51 -16.58 25.97
C ASN A 329 34.88 -16.56 24.56
N LEU A 330 34.71 -15.36 23.99
CA LEU A 330 34.17 -15.16 22.65
C LEU A 330 35.28 -15.25 21.58
N GLY A 331 34.94 -15.79 20.41
CA GLY A 331 35.81 -15.85 19.26
C GLY A 331 36.00 -14.49 18.57
N GLU A 332 37.05 -14.38 17.76
CA GLU A 332 37.44 -13.13 17.07
C GLU A 332 36.35 -12.59 16.11
N LYS A 333 35.46 -13.47 15.64
CA LYS A 333 34.33 -13.12 14.76
C LYS A 333 33.02 -12.87 15.51
N ASP A 334 32.99 -13.08 16.82
CA ASP A 334 31.77 -12.90 17.60
C ASP A 334 31.49 -11.42 17.83
N ALA A 335 30.22 -11.06 17.68
CA ALA A 335 29.76 -9.69 17.81
C ALA A 335 29.76 -9.27 19.28
N VAL A 336 30.49 -8.20 19.59
CA VAL A 336 30.43 -7.55 20.90
C VAL A 336 29.49 -6.38 20.82
N SER A 337 28.57 -6.31 21.77
CA SER A 337 27.66 -5.18 21.93
C SER A 337 27.77 -4.57 23.32
N PHE A 338 27.49 -3.27 23.37
CA PHE A 338 27.51 -2.46 24.58
C PHE A 338 26.16 -1.81 24.76
N ASP A 339 25.64 -1.90 25.98
CA ASP A 339 24.40 -1.25 26.35
C ASP A 339 24.63 0.25 26.52
N VAL A 340 23.76 1.03 25.89
CA VAL A 340 23.72 2.48 25.99
C VAL A 340 22.38 2.86 26.61
N SER A 341 22.42 3.65 27.68
CA SER A 341 21.23 4.22 28.31
C SER A 341 21.37 5.74 28.32
N THR A 342 20.52 6.44 27.56
CA THR A 342 20.51 7.91 27.52
C THR A 342 19.30 8.44 28.26
N THR A 343 19.52 9.34 29.22
CA THR A 343 18.46 10.12 29.88
C THR A 343 18.46 11.53 29.31
N TYR A 344 17.31 12.01 28.82
CA TYR A 344 17.20 13.35 28.25
C TYR A 344 15.78 13.92 28.32
N GLN A 345 15.68 15.23 28.09
CA GLN A 345 14.44 15.96 27.83
C GLN A 345 14.51 16.61 26.45
N GLN A 346 13.36 17.04 25.94
CA GLN A 346 13.25 17.81 24.70
C GLN A 346 12.49 19.11 24.94
N ASN A 347 12.77 20.12 24.12
CA ASN A 347 11.94 21.31 24.08
C ASN A 347 10.67 21.02 23.29
N TYR A 348 9.52 21.30 23.90
CA TYR A 348 8.21 21.18 23.24
C TYR A 348 7.31 22.35 23.63
N THR A 349 6.27 22.57 22.83
CA THR A 349 5.15 23.43 23.17
C THR A 349 3.87 22.72 22.76
N SER A 350 2.73 23.26 23.15
CA SER A 350 1.43 22.70 22.78
C SER A 350 0.37 23.77 22.65
N PHE A 351 -0.70 23.42 21.95
CA PHE A 351 -1.89 24.23 21.82
C PHE A 351 -3.10 23.33 21.57
N LYS A 352 -4.28 23.83 21.85
CA LYS A 352 -5.53 23.12 21.63
C LYS A 352 -6.34 23.81 20.56
N VAL A 353 -7.06 23.00 19.79
CA VAL A 353 -8.10 23.46 18.88
C VAL A 353 -9.37 22.71 19.24
N ALA A 354 -10.47 23.43 19.39
CA ALA A 354 -11.77 22.83 19.60
C ALA A 354 -12.77 23.29 18.54
N THR A 355 -13.56 22.34 18.04
CA THR A 355 -14.39 22.53 16.87
C THR A 355 -15.69 21.73 16.93
N SER A 356 -16.75 22.23 16.31
CA SER A 356 -18.03 21.53 16.15
C SER A 356 -18.20 21.03 14.71
N THR A 357 -18.57 19.75 14.54
CA THR A 357 -18.75 19.11 13.23
C THR A 357 -20.00 18.23 13.21
N SER A 358 -20.35 17.63 12.06
CA SER A 358 -21.45 16.65 12.00
C SER A 358 -21.24 15.45 12.93
N GLN A 359 -19.97 15.02 13.09
CA GLN A 359 -19.60 13.95 14.00
C GLN A 359 -19.58 14.40 15.47
N TYR A 360 -19.29 15.67 15.72
CA TYR A 360 -19.17 16.25 17.05
C TYR A 360 -20.00 17.55 17.18
N PRO A 361 -21.35 17.49 17.21
CA PRO A 361 -22.18 18.70 17.28
C PRO A 361 -21.97 19.51 18.57
N ASN A 362 -21.66 18.83 19.67
CA ASN A 362 -21.36 19.45 20.97
C ASN A 362 -19.89 19.89 21.12
N GLY A 363 -19.13 19.86 20.03
CA GLY A 363 -17.71 20.16 20.01
C GLY A 363 -16.80 18.97 20.36
N VAL A 364 -15.60 19.00 19.81
CA VAL A 364 -14.46 18.14 20.17
C VAL A 364 -13.24 19.03 20.36
N GLU A 365 -12.39 18.73 21.35
CA GLU A 365 -11.12 19.42 21.57
C GLU A 365 -9.98 18.43 21.36
N GLU A 366 -8.92 18.87 20.69
CA GLU A 366 -7.68 18.12 20.54
C GLU A 366 -6.48 19.01 20.90
N ASN A 367 -5.54 18.46 21.68
CA ASN A 367 -4.27 19.09 21.96
C ASN A 367 -3.24 18.69 20.88
N PHE A 368 -2.43 19.64 20.43
CA PHE A 368 -1.38 19.43 19.45
C PHE A 368 -0.04 19.69 20.12
N PHE A 369 0.81 18.68 20.13
CA PHE A 369 2.19 18.81 20.59
C PHE A 369 3.08 19.25 19.42
N VAL A 370 3.95 20.21 19.70
CA VAL A 370 4.93 20.76 18.76
C VAL A 370 6.31 20.61 19.37
N GLN A 371 7.15 19.80 18.76
CA GLN A 371 8.53 19.57 19.20
C GLN A 371 9.44 20.68 18.66
N GLY A 372 10.57 20.94 19.32
CA GLY A 372 11.51 22.00 18.90
C GLY A 372 12.05 21.83 17.48
N ASN A 373 12.28 20.60 17.08
CA ASN A 373 12.75 20.21 15.74
C ASN A 373 11.60 20.10 14.72
N ASP A 374 10.33 20.27 15.12
CA ASP A 374 9.22 20.33 14.18
C ASP A 374 9.29 21.63 13.38
N SER A 375 8.89 21.55 12.12
CA SER A 375 8.68 22.70 11.26
C SER A 375 7.22 23.15 11.30
N LEU A 376 6.93 24.41 10.91
CA LEU A 376 5.55 24.88 10.82
C LEU A 376 4.72 24.05 9.83
N SER A 377 5.34 23.54 8.76
CA SER A 377 4.74 22.60 7.80
C SER A 377 4.30 21.30 8.47
N LYS A 378 5.11 20.74 9.37
CA LYS A 378 4.73 19.56 10.16
C LYS A 378 3.59 19.86 11.12
N VAL A 379 3.59 21.03 11.77
CA VAL A 379 2.48 21.46 12.63
C VAL A 379 1.17 21.57 11.84
N MET A 380 1.19 22.23 10.67
CA MET A 380 0.01 22.32 9.80
C MET A 380 -0.46 20.94 9.34
N THR A 381 0.46 20.05 8.98
CA THR A 381 0.14 18.67 8.60
C THR A 381 -0.52 17.90 9.74
N ASN A 382 -0.03 18.06 10.98
CA ASN A 382 -0.62 17.41 12.15
C ASN A 382 -2.05 17.91 12.41
N VAL A 383 -2.31 19.22 12.27
CA VAL A 383 -3.66 19.79 12.39
C VAL A 383 -4.57 19.28 11.27
N ASN A 384 -4.10 19.34 10.02
CA ASN A 384 -4.86 18.95 8.82
C ASN A 384 -5.23 17.46 8.80
N ASN A 385 -4.40 16.60 9.38
CA ASN A 385 -4.63 15.15 9.47
C ASN A 385 -5.37 14.74 10.76
N SER A 386 -5.72 15.70 11.62
CA SER A 386 -6.46 15.42 12.84
C SER A 386 -7.94 15.16 12.57
N ASN A 387 -8.61 14.48 13.51
CA ASN A 387 -10.05 14.22 13.43
C ASN A 387 -10.89 15.29 14.14
N VAL A 388 -10.26 16.40 14.54
CA VAL A 388 -10.95 17.54 15.13
C VAL A 388 -11.84 18.22 14.08
N GLY A 389 -11.45 18.19 12.80
CA GLY A 389 -12.26 18.66 11.67
C GLY A 389 -11.93 20.09 11.21
N VAL A 390 -10.67 20.52 11.36
CA VAL A 390 -10.17 21.77 10.76
C VAL A 390 -8.97 21.54 9.86
N SER A 391 -8.79 22.47 8.93
CA SER A 391 -7.56 22.66 8.19
C SER A 391 -6.91 23.99 8.56
N LEU A 392 -5.60 23.96 8.80
CA LEU A 392 -4.72 25.10 8.98
C LEU A 392 -3.93 25.36 7.69
N PHE A 393 -4.01 26.60 7.22
CA PHE A 393 -3.31 27.09 6.03
C PHE A 393 -2.44 28.30 6.38
N TYR A 394 -1.29 28.42 5.72
CA TYR A 394 -0.39 29.58 5.79
C TYR A 394 -0.28 30.24 4.42
N ASP A 395 -0.52 31.56 4.38
CA ASP A 395 -0.29 32.38 3.20
C ASP A 395 1.06 33.09 3.30
N SER A 396 1.99 32.72 2.42
CA SER A 396 3.32 33.32 2.39
C SER A 396 3.32 34.75 1.89
N PHE A 397 2.26 35.24 1.22
CA PHE A 397 2.18 36.64 0.78
C PHE A 397 1.92 37.56 1.97
N SER A 398 0.82 37.34 2.68
CA SER A 398 0.40 38.13 3.86
C SER A 398 1.11 37.73 5.16
N ASP A 399 1.83 36.60 5.17
CA ASP A 399 2.46 36.02 6.36
C ASP A 399 1.46 35.68 7.48
N LYS A 400 0.25 35.28 7.07
CA LYS A 400 -0.90 34.98 7.94
C LYS A 400 -1.33 33.54 7.84
N MET A 401 -2.10 33.10 8.81
CA MET A 401 -2.67 31.77 8.88
C MET A 401 -4.19 31.79 8.99
N THR A 402 -4.83 30.76 8.44
CA THR A 402 -6.29 30.57 8.52
C THR A 402 -6.60 29.16 8.98
N LEU A 403 -7.49 29.05 9.96
CA LEU A 403 -8.18 27.81 10.32
C LEU A 403 -9.53 27.78 9.63
N THR A 404 -9.85 26.67 8.97
CA THR A 404 -11.14 26.48 8.29
C THR A 404 -11.70 25.11 8.65
N ARG A 405 -12.98 25.02 9.00
CA ARG A 405 -13.64 23.73 9.21
C ARG A 405 -13.70 22.95 7.90
N THR A 406 -13.48 21.65 7.95
CA THR A 406 -13.45 20.79 6.76
C THR A 406 -14.84 20.55 6.15
N GLU A 407 -15.89 20.74 6.95
CA GLU A 407 -17.29 20.65 6.55
C GLU A 407 -17.89 22.07 6.41
N THR A 408 -18.96 22.21 5.62
CA THR A 408 -19.82 23.41 5.63
C THR A 408 -20.96 23.23 6.64
N GLY A 409 -21.83 24.24 6.82
CA GLY A 409 -23.03 24.15 7.66
C GLY A 409 -22.92 24.91 8.97
N ASN A 410 -23.95 24.94 9.80
CA ASN A 410 -23.87 25.34 11.19
C ASN A 410 -24.18 24.10 12.06
N PHE A 411 -23.21 23.66 12.85
CA PHE A 411 -23.30 22.51 13.75
C PHE A 411 -23.48 22.90 15.21
N SER A 412 -23.19 24.16 15.58
CA SER A 412 -23.45 24.67 16.93
C SER A 412 -24.95 24.86 17.23
N GLY A 413 -25.78 25.04 16.19
CA GLY A 413 -27.21 25.31 16.33
C GLY A 413 -27.56 26.75 16.74
N ASP A 414 -26.55 27.56 17.08
CA ASP A 414 -26.68 28.97 17.45
C ASP A 414 -25.55 29.76 16.78
N GLU A 415 -25.89 30.68 15.87
CA GLU A 415 -24.92 31.49 15.12
C GLU A 415 -24.03 32.39 16.01
N THR A 416 -24.35 32.54 17.30
CA THR A 416 -23.53 33.27 18.27
C THR A 416 -22.43 32.42 18.91
N VAL A 417 -22.50 31.10 18.79
CA VAL A 417 -21.51 30.17 19.35
C VAL A 417 -20.39 29.96 18.35
N GLN A 418 -19.15 30.11 18.83
CA GLN A 418 -17.96 29.83 18.04
C GLN A 418 -17.86 28.34 17.71
N GLU A 419 -17.76 27.99 16.42
CA GLU A 419 -17.51 26.62 15.96
C GLU A 419 -16.01 26.29 15.88
N ILE A 420 -15.13 27.29 16.01
CA ILE A 420 -13.67 27.13 16.07
C ILE A 420 -13.10 27.99 17.19
N SER A 421 -12.58 27.33 18.21
CA SER A 421 -11.83 27.96 19.29
C SER A 421 -10.41 27.42 19.37
N THR A 422 -9.50 28.29 19.79
CA THR A 422 -8.08 27.98 19.99
C THR A 422 -7.73 28.30 21.42
N SER A 423 -6.81 27.53 22.00
CA SER A 423 -6.22 27.90 23.28
C SER A 423 -4.77 27.45 23.38
N GLY A 424 -3.95 28.26 24.03
CA GLY A 424 -2.56 27.95 24.34
C GLY A 424 -1.59 28.93 23.71
N ASN A 425 -0.47 29.16 24.40
CA ASN A 425 0.47 30.23 24.05
C ASN A 425 0.93 30.15 22.57
N PHE A 426 1.22 28.95 22.07
CA PHE A 426 1.71 28.79 20.70
C PHE A 426 0.69 29.27 19.66
N ILE A 427 -0.55 28.78 19.70
CA ILE A 427 -1.55 29.16 18.70
C ILE A 427 -2.02 30.62 18.87
N ASP A 428 -2.19 31.06 20.12
CA ASP A 428 -2.79 32.37 20.38
C ASP A 428 -1.78 33.50 20.20
N ASN A 429 -0.55 33.35 20.71
CA ASN A 429 0.46 34.41 20.73
C ASN A 429 1.52 34.28 19.64
N VAL A 430 1.92 33.05 19.28
CA VAL A 430 2.94 32.82 18.23
C VAL A 430 2.27 32.83 16.86
N LEU A 431 1.20 32.04 16.69
CA LEU A 431 0.43 32.01 15.44
C LEU A 431 -0.63 33.11 15.32
N LYS A 432 -0.78 33.95 16.36
CA LYS A 432 -1.65 35.15 16.38
C LYS A 432 -3.15 34.89 16.26
N PHE A 433 -3.64 33.72 16.71
CA PHE A 433 -5.08 33.46 16.78
C PHE A 433 -5.75 34.04 18.04
N GLY A 434 -4.98 34.53 19.00
CA GLY A 434 -5.50 35.16 20.21
C GLY A 434 -6.34 36.38 19.86
N GLY A 435 -7.61 36.36 20.27
CA GLY A 435 -8.57 37.43 19.96
C GLY A 435 -9.01 37.49 18.48
N ALA A 436 -8.61 36.52 17.64
CA ALA A 436 -9.09 36.43 16.27
C ALA A 436 -10.60 36.13 16.24
N ALA A 437 -11.35 36.96 15.51
CA ALA A 437 -12.76 36.71 15.27
C ALA A 437 -12.94 35.48 14.38
N GLU A 438 -13.88 34.62 14.76
CA GLU A 438 -14.36 33.55 13.90
C GLU A 438 -15.54 34.08 13.05
N THR A 439 -15.57 33.68 11.79
CA THR A 439 -16.79 33.71 10.97
C THR A 439 -17.39 32.31 10.97
N GLY A 440 -18.51 32.12 11.68
CA GLY A 440 -19.17 30.82 11.81
C GLY A 440 -19.64 30.24 10.48
N GLY A 441 -19.83 28.92 10.44
CA GLY A 441 -20.39 28.26 9.28
C GLY A 441 -21.90 28.49 9.17
N THR A 442 -22.43 28.38 7.95
CA THR A 442 -23.84 28.62 7.68
C THR A 442 -24.47 27.44 6.94
N ASN A 443 -25.77 27.19 7.15
CA ASN A 443 -26.54 26.19 6.39
C ASN A 443 -27.01 26.78 5.05
N ALA A 444 -27.14 25.91 4.03
CA ALA A 444 -27.85 26.23 2.81
C ALA A 444 -29.35 26.27 3.11
N LYS A 445 -30.05 27.36 2.77
CA LYS A 445 -31.49 27.55 3.01
C LYS A 445 -32.21 27.72 1.68
N PHE A 446 -33.22 26.87 1.43
CA PHE A 446 -33.91 26.81 0.15
C PHE A 446 -35.33 26.25 0.30
N ASN A 447 -36.15 26.47 -0.73
CA ASN A 447 -37.46 25.85 -0.86
C ASN A 447 -37.39 24.68 -1.86
N ILE A 448 -37.96 23.54 -1.51
CA ILE A 448 -38.08 22.38 -2.39
C ILE A 448 -39.52 21.90 -2.46
N ASN A 449 -40.13 21.91 -3.64
CA ASN A 449 -41.54 21.55 -3.87
C ASN A 449 -42.51 22.28 -2.93
N GLY A 450 -42.23 23.55 -2.59
CA GLY A 450 -43.05 24.34 -1.68
C GLY A 450 -42.66 24.22 -0.20
N LEU A 451 -41.75 23.32 0.18
CA LEU A 451 -41.27 23.16 1.55
C LEU A 451 -39.98 23.95 1.81
N ASP A 452 -40.01 24.87 2.77
CA ASP A 452 -38.80 25.55 3.25
C ASP A 452 -37.95 24.58 4.09
N THR A 453 -36.66 24.48 3.77
CA THR A 453 -35.75 23.54 4.41
C THR A 453 -34.32 24.06 4.39
N GLU A 454 -33.43 23.37 5.09
CA GLU A 454 -32.01 23.69 5.12
C GLU A 454 -31.11 22.46 5.15
N ARG A 455 -29.86 22.61 4.71
CA ARG A 455 -28.84 21.56 4.71
C ARG A 455 -27.50 22.14 5.15
N THR A 456 -26.72 21.32 5.86
CA THR A 456 -25.34 21.67 6.27
C THR A 456 -24.36 21.63 5.09
N SER A 457 -24.76 21.09 3.93
CA SER A 457 -23.94 20.99 2.73
C SER A 457 -24.68 21.50 1.50
N ASN A 458 -23.94 22.13 0.58
CA ASN A 458 -24.45 22.50 -0.74
C ASN A 458 -24.69 21.28 -1.64
N THR A 459 -24.10 20.14 -1.30
CA THR A 459 -24.40 18.85 -1.90
C THR A 459 -25.11 17.96 -0.90
N PHE A 460 -26.33 17.54 -1.23
CA PHE A 460 -27.16 16.73 -0.34
C PHE A 460 -27.96 15.69 -1.11
N GLU A 461 -28.19 14.54 -0.48
CA GLU A 461 -29.00 13.47 -1.05
C GLU A 461 -30.43 13.51 -0.50
N MET A 462 -31.41 13.27 -1.38
CA MET A 462 -32.80 13.07 -1.00
C MET A 462 -33.47 12.10 -1.97
N ASN A 463 -34.10 11.04 -1.43
CA ASN A 463 -34.82 10.01 -2.21
C ASN A 463 -33.99 9.41 -3.37
N GLY A 464 -32.70 9.16 -3.12
CA GLY A 464 -31.77 8.61 -4.11
C GLY A 464 -31.28 9.60 -5.17
N VAL A 465 -31.53 10.90 -4.99
CA VAL A 465 -31.08 11.99 -5.87
C VAL A 465 -30.13 12.88 -5.09
N THR A 466 -28.92 13.08 -5.61
CA THR A 466 -27.92 13.97 -5.03
C THR A 466 -28.00 15.30 -5.75
N PHE A 467 -28.45 16.34 -5.05
CA PHE A 467 -28.49 17.72 -5.55
C PHE A 467 -27.21 18.45 -5.18
N THR A 468 -26.78 19.38 -6.03
CA THR A 468 -25.67 20.29 -5.77
C THR A 468 -26.10 21.72 -6.11
N LEU A 469 -26.17 22.57 -5.09
CA LEU A 469 -26.41 24.01 -5.20
C LEU A 469 -25.08 24.71 -5.48
N LYS A 470 -25.03 25.51 -6.56
CA LYS A 470 -23.80 26.19 -6.99
C LYS A 470 -23.81 27.69 -6.68
N LYS A 471 -24.99 28.30 -6.70
CA LYS A 471 -25.21 29.74 -6.48
C LYS A 471 -26.55 29.97 -5.78
N THR A 472 -26.73 31.16 -5.23
CA THR A 472 -28.05 31.63 -4.77
C THR A 472 -28.93 32.02 -5.96
N PHE A 473 -30.24 31.85 -5.82
CA PHE A 473 -31.22 32.22 -6.84
C PHE A 473 -32.65 32.25 -6.26
N ASP A 474 -33.50 33.13 -6.79
CA ASP A 474 -34.89 33.27 -6.36
C ASP A 474 -35.86 32.49 -7.26
N THR A 475 -35.60 32.48 -8.57
CA THR A 475 -36.47 31.85 -9.57
C THR A 475 -36.50 30.33 -9.42
N ALA A 476 -37.67 29.72 -9.60
CA ALA A 476 -37.80 28.28 -9.49
C ALA A 476 -37.06 27.57 -10.63
N GLU A 477 -36.15 26.66 -10.26
CA GLU A 477 -35.43 25.77 -11.16
C GLU A 477 -35.91 24.34 -10.92
N SER A 478 -36.06 23.57 -12.00
CA SER A 478 -36.53 22.19 -11.91
C SER A 478 -35.45 21.19 -12.34
N VAL A 479 -35.42 20.08 -11.63
CA VAL A 479 -34.61 18.90 -11.97
C VAL A 479 -35.59 17.77 -12.28
N SER A 480 -35.50 17.20 -13.48
CA SER A 480 -36.30 16.04 -13.88
C SER A 480 -35.43 14.78 -13.94
N ILE A 481 -35.96 13.66 -13.44
CA ILE A 481 -35.27 12.36 -13.45
C ILE A 481 -35.94 11.43 -14.45
N LYS A 482 -35.14 10.86 -15.33
CA LYS A 482 -35.60 10.00 -16.43
C LYS A 482 -34.79 8.71 -16.47
N ASN A 483 -35.30 7.73 -17.21
CA ASN A 483 -34.49 6.57 -17.59
C ASN A 483 -33.38 7.03 -18.52
N ASP A 484 -32.19 6.50 -18.30
CA ASP A 484 -31.06 6.67 -19.20
C ASP A 484 -30.88 5.38 -20.03
N SER A 485 -31.72 5.22 -21.05
CA SER A 485 -31.71 4.06 -21.93
C SER A 485 -30.40 3.96 -22.73
N ASP A 486 -29.80 5.10 -23.07
CA ASP A 486 -28.51 5.15 -23.77
C ASP A 486 -27.39 4.59 -22.89
N LYS A 487 -27.37 4.96 -21.59
CA LYS A 487 -26.36 4.41 -20.67
C LYS A 487 -26.52 2.91 -20.46
N VAL A 488 -27.76 2.41 -20.38
CA VAL A 488 -28.01 0.96 -20.30
C VAL A 488 -27.56 0.25 -21.57
N PHE A 489 -27.85 0.82 -22.74
CA PHE A 489 -27.39 0.32 -24.02
C PHE A 489 -25.85 0.26 -24.08
N ASP A 490 -25.15 1.31 -23.67
CA ASP A 490 -23.69 1.37 -23.64
C ASP A 490 -23.09 0.30 -22.72
N ASN A 491 -23.69 0.07 -21.55
CA ASN A 491 -23.24 -0.99 -20.63
C ASN A 491 -23.38 -2.38 -21.25
N ILE A 492 -24.51 -2.67 -21.91
CA ILE A 492 -24.74 -3.96 -22.58
C ILE A 492 -23.80 -4.12 -23.79
N LYS A 493 -23.57 -3.06 -24.55
CA LYS A 493 -22.63 -3.04 -25.67
C LYS A 493 -21.19 -3.34 -25.21
N ALA A 494 -20.73 -2.67 -24.15
CA ALA A 494 -19.40 -2.92 -23.58
C ALA A 494 -19.23 -4.37 -23.11
N PHE A 495 -20.27 -4.96 -22.52
CA PHE A 495 -20.30 -6.39 -22.17
C PHE A 495 -20.13 -7.29 -23.40
N VAL A 496 -20.87 -7.02 -24.48
CA VAL A 496 -20.78 -7.79 -25.72
C VAL A 496 -19.40 -7.65 -26.37
N ASP A 497 -18.81 -6.45 -26.35
CA ASP A 497 -17.47 -6.21 -26.90
C ASP A 497 -16.39 -7.01 -26.15
N GLU A 498 -16.43 -7.02 -24.81
CA GLU A 498 -15.49 -7.81 -24.00
C GLU A 498 -15.72 -9.32 -24.18
N TYR A 499 -16.97 -9.76 -24.33
CA TYR A 499 -17.28 -11.15 -24.70
C TYR A 499 -16.65 -11.49 -26.06
N ASN A 500 -16.87 -10.67 -27.08
CA ASN A 500 -16.37 -10.89 -28.44
C ASN A 500 -14.84 -10.92 -28.50
N LYS A 501 -14.18 -10.06 -27.73
CA LYS A 501 -12.71 -10.02 -27.59
C LYS A 501 -12.16 -11.29 -26.94
N LEU A 502 -12.82 -11.79 -25.89
CA LEU A 502 -12.48 -13.06 -25.26
C LEU A 502 -12.60 -14.21 -26.26
N ILE A 503 -13.77 -14.33 -26.93
CA ILE A 503 -14.02 -15.36 -27.95
C ILE A 503 -12.98 -15.30 -29.07
N ASP A 504 -12.68 -14.11 -29.59
CA ASP A 504 -11.70 -13.92 -30.67
C ASP A 504 -10.30 -14.41 -30.26
N THR A 505 -9.83 -13.97 -29.10
CA THR A 505 -8.48 -14.28 -28.62
C THR A 505 -8.29 -15.76 -28.32
N VAL A 506 -9.27 -16.38 -27.64
CA VAL A 506 -9.22 -17.81 -27.33
C VAL A 506 -9.31 -18.63 -28.62
N ASN A 507 -10.22 -18.30 -29.54
CA ASN A 507 -10.34 -19.00 -30.83
C ASN A 507 -9.05 -18.91 -31.64
N LYS A 508 -8.42 -17.72 -31.71
CA LYS A 508 -7.11 -17.55 -32.36
C LYS A 508 -6.07 -18.50 -31.76
N LYS A 509 -5.94 -18.55 -30.43
CA LYS A 509 -4.97 -19.42 -29.75
C LYS A 509 -5.21 -20.93 -29.97
N ILE A 510 -6.46 -21.38 -30.07
CA ILE A 510 -6.77 -22.81 -30.27
C ILE A 510 -6.80 -23.23 -31.75
N SER A 511 -6.87 -22.28 -32.68
CA SER A 511 -6.90 -22.55 -34.13
C SER A 511 -5.58 -22.23 -34.86
N GLU A 512 -4.65 -21.58 -34.17
CA GLU A 512 -3.33 -21.20 -34.70
C GLU A 512 -2.58 -22.40 -35.33
N GLU A 513 -1.88 -22.14 -36.44
CA GLU A 513 -1.11 -23.17 -37.12
C GLU A 513 0.08 -23.64 -36.26
N ARG A 514 0.34 -24.95 -36.24
CA ARG A 514 1.44 -25.52 -35.46
C ARG A 514 2.59 -25.90 -36.39
N TYR A 515 3.65 -25.11 -36.38
CA TYR A 515 4.87 -25.38 -37.14
C TYR A 515 5.76 -26.40 -36.43
N ARG A 516 5.51 -27.70 -36.66
CA ARG A 516 6.20 -28.81 -35.96
C ARG A 516 7.71 -28.85 -36.17
N ASP A 517 8.18 -28.33 -37.30
CA ASP A 517 9.61 -28.30 -37.64
C ASP A 517 10.39 -27.22 -36.88
N TYR A 518 9.68 -26.32 -36.18
CA TYR A 518 10.25 -25.21 -35.43
C TYR A 518 10.09 -25.48 -33.92
N GLY A 519 11.17 -25.95 -33.29
CA GLY A 519 11.27 -26.06 -31.83
C GLY A 519 11.98 -24.84 -31.21
N PRO A 520 12.00 -24.69 -29.88
CA PRO A 520 12.82 -23.66 -29.23
C PRO A 520 14.29 -23.76 -29.66
N LEU A 521 14.97 -22.64 -29.87
CA LEU A 521 16.36 -22.64 -30.32
C LEU A 521 17.30 -23.18 -29.22
N THR A 522 18.22 -24.05 -29.61
CA THR A 522 19.37 -24.39 -28.75
C THR A 522 20.36 -23.21 -28.72
N ASP A 523 21.27 -23.23 -27.74
CA ASP A 523 22.28 -22.19 -27.61
C ASP A 523 23.16 -22.12 -28.88
N GLU A 524 23.53 -23.27 -29.44
CA GLU A 524 24.30 -23.36 -30.70
C GLU A 524 23.53 -22.86 -31.93
N GLN A 525 22.22 -23.12 -32.00
CA GLN A 525 21.38 -22.62 -33.10
C GLN A 525 21.22 -21.10 -33.03
N ARG A 526 21.17 -20.54 -31.81
CA ARG A 526 21.06 -19.10 -31.59
C ARG A 526 22.30 -18.37 -32.10
N GLU A 527 23.49 -18.89 -31.84
CA GLU A 527 24.77 -18.33 -32.32
C GLU A 527 24.90 -18.30 -33.85
N GLN A 528 24.16 -19.14 -34.57
CA GLN A 528 24.21 -19.26 -36.03
C GLN A 528 23.16 -18.41 -36.77
N LEU A 529 22.21 -17.81 -36.03
CA LEU A 529 21.10 -17.05 -36.60
C LEU A 529 21.22 -15.56 -36.25
N SER A 530 20.87 -14.68 -37.20
CA SER A 530 20.71 -13.25 -36.89
C SER A 530 19.49 -12.99 -35.98
N ASP A 531 19.48 -11.87 -35.27
CA ASP A 531 18.41 -11.51 -34.32
C ASP A 531 17.00 -11.60 -34.95
N LYS A 532 16.83 -11.09 -36.18
CA LYS A 532 15.55 -11.16 -36.91
C LYS A 532 15.14 -12.59 -37.25
N GLN A 533 16.11 -13.45 -37.59
CA GLN A 533 15.84 -14.87 -37.85
C GLN A 533 15.48 -15.61 -36.56
N GLN A 534 16.11 -15.26 -35.43
CA GLN A 534 15.77 -15.81 -34.12
C GLN A 534 14.33 -15.44 -33.72
N GLU A 535 13.94 -14.17 -33.90
CA GLU A 535 12.59 -13.68 -33.61
C GLU A 535 11.53 -14.42 -34.43
N MET A 536 11.71 -14.51 -35.75
CA MET A 536 10.80 -15.24 -36.64
C MET A 536 10.74 -16.75 -36.31
N TRP A 537 11.85 -17.33 -35.85
CA TRP A 537 11.89 -18.74 -35.44
C TRP A 537 11.12 -18.95 -34.12
N GLU A 538 11.33 -18.08 -33.13
CA GLU A 538 10.61 -18.13 -31.87
C GLU A 538 9.10 -17.92 -32.04
N GLU A 539 8.71 -17.00 -32.92
CA GLU A 539 7.29 -16.78 -33.27
C GLU A 539 6.67 -18.08 -33.80
N LYS A 540 7.31 -18.72 -34.79
CA LYS A 540 6.86 -20.02 -35.32
C LYS A 540 6.88 -21.14 -34.28
N ALA A 541 7.86 -21.14 -33.38
CA ALA A 541 7.98 -22.17 -32.34
C ALA A 541 6.91 -22.03 -31.23
N LYS A 542 6.50 -20.79 -30.92
CA LYS A 542 5.39 -20.47 -30.00
C LYS A 542 4.01 -20.69 -30.64
N SER A 543 3.93 -20.62 -31.96
CA SER A 543 2.69 -20.82 -32.71
C SER A 543 2.02 -22.18 -32.43
N GLY A 544 0.71 -22.16 -32.17
CA GLY A 544 -0.13 -23.36 -32.07
C GLY A 544 0.17 -24.23 -30.84
N LEU A 545 0.77 -23.68 -29.78
CA LEU A 545 1.02 -24.40 -28.52
C LEU A 545 -0.26 -24.89 -27.83
N LEU A 546 -1.36 -24.15 -28.01
CA LEU A 546 -2.69 -24.46 -27.48
C LEU A 546 -3.66 -24.96 -28.57
N LYS A 547 -3.13 -25.34 -29.74
CA LYS A 547 -3.96 -25.80 -30.86
C LYS A 547 -4.78 -27.01 -30.45
N GLY A 548 -6.11 -26.91 -30.61
CA GLY A 548 -7.04 -27.99 -30.27
C GLY A 548 -7.16 -28.29 -28.77
N ASP A 549 -6.83 -27.33 -27.90
CA ASP A 549 -7.01 -27.49 -26.46
C ASP A 549 -8.49 -27.72 -26.08
N THR A 550 -8.78 -28.89 -25.52
CA THR A 550 -10.16 -29.33 -25.24
C THR A 550 -10.81 -28.60 -24.06
N MET A 551 -10.02 -28.07 -23.14
CA MET A 551 -10.52 -27.31 -22.00
C MET A 551 -10.99 -25.93 -22.47
N LEU A 552 -10.20 -25.24 -23.28
CA LEU A 552 -10.53 -23.94 -23.86
C LEU A 552 -11.70 -24.05 -24.84
N SER A 553 -11.71 -25.05 -25.73
CA SER A 553 -12.84 -25.27 -26.64
C SER A 553 -14.12 -25.65 -25.87
N GLY A 554 -13.98 -26.41 -24.78
CA GLY A 554 -15.08 -26.74 -23.88
C GLY A 554 -15.65 -25.50 -23.19
N ALA A 555 -14.80 -24.60 -22.70
CA ALA A 555 -15.23 -23.34 -22.09
C ALA A 555 -16.02 -22.47 -23.08
N LEU A 556 -15.52 -22.27 -24.30
CA LEU A 556 -16.24 -21.52 -25.35
C LEU A 556 -17.59 -22.16 -25.69
N THR A 557 -17.67 -23.49 -25.68
CA THR A 557 -18.92 -24.23 -25.93
C THR A 557 -19.94 -23.98 -24.83
N GLN A 558 -19.53 -24.08 -23.55
CA GLN A 558 -20.43 -23.82 -22.42
C GLN A 558 -20.93 -22.37 -22.41
N MET A 559 -20.03 -21.41 -22.63
CA MET A 559 -20.42 -20.01 -22.74
C MET A 559 -21.45 -19.77 -23.86
N ARG A 560 -21.28 -20.42 -25.01
CA ARG A 560 -22.24 -20.34 -26.12
C ARG A 560 -23.60 -20.95 -25.76
N ILE A 561 -23.60 -22.09 -25.08
CA ILE A 561 -24.84 -22.73 -24.59
C ILE A 561 -25.56 -21.78 -23.62
N SER A 562 -24.83 -21.19 -22.67
CA SER A 562 -25.37 -20.24 -21.69
C SER A 562 -26.00 -18.99 -22.33
N MET A 563 -25.47 -18.52 -23.47
CA MET A 563 -26.05 -17.40 -24.25
C MET A 563 -27.34 -17.77 -24.99
N TYR A 564 -27.44 -19.00 -25.49
CA TYR A 564 -28.55 -19.43 -26.34
C TYR A 564 -29.75 -19.96 -25.54
N GLN A 565 -29.48 -20.58 -24.38
CA GLN A 565 -30.55 -21.18 -23.58
C GLN A 565 -31.53 -20.13 -23.05
N PRO A 566 -32.86 -20.34 -23.21
CA PRO A 566 -33.87 -19.46 -22.63
C PRO A 566 -33.67 -19.24 -21.12
N VAL A 567 -33.98 -18.03 -20.65
CA VAL A 567 -34.09 -17.71 -19.23
C VAL A 567 -35.54 -17.93 -18.81
N ASP A 568 -35.77 -19.01 -18.06
CA ASP A 568 -37.07 -19.37 -17.51
C ASP A 568 -37.21 -18.82 -16.09
N ASN A 569 -37.42 -17.51 -16.02
CA ASN A 569 -37.58 -16.76 -14.77
C ASN A 569 -38.94 -16.05 -14.78
N ALA A 570 -39.68 -16.14 -13.67
CA ALA A 570 -41.00 -15.53 -13.55
C ALA A 570 -41.00 -13.99 -13.74
N ASN A 571 -39.85 -13.35 -13.50
CA ASN A 571 -39.68 -11.90 -13.64
C ASN A 571 -39.18 -11.47 -15.03
N VAL A 572 -39.15 -12.39 -15.99
CA VAL A 572 -38.83 -12.12 -17.41
C VAL A 572 -40.08 -12.42 -18.23
N ALA A 573 -40.62 -11.41 -18.91
CA ALA A 573 -41.78 -11.62 -19.77
C ALA A 573 -41.47 -12.64 -20.88
N SER A 574 -42.49 -13.38 -21.31
CA SER A 574 -42.30 -14.52 -22.22
C SER A 574 -41.69 -14.13 -23.58
N ALA A 575 -41.84 -12.87 -23.99
CA ALA A 575 -41.23 -12.33 -25.20
C ALA A 575 -39.71 -12.08 -25.08
N PHE A 576 -39.16 -12.02 -23.87
CA PHE A 576 -37.78 -11.58 -23.59
C PHE A 576 -36.88 -12.70 -23.02
N LYS A 577 -37.26 -13.97 -23.18
CA LYS A 577 -36.49 -15.09 -22.59
C LYS A 577 -35.12 -15.36 -23.23
N GLN A 578 -34.73 -14.67 -24.32
CA GLN A 578 -33.47 -14.90 -25.06
C GLN A 578 -32.85 -13.61 -25.61
N LEU A 579 -31.52 -13.59 -25.78
CA LEU A 579 -30.79 -12.44 -26.36
C LEU A 579 -31.28 -12.04 -27.75
N ALA A 580 -31.63 -13.03 -28.57
CA ALA A 580 -32.11 -12.78 -29.93
C ALA A 580 -33.39 -11.92 -29.95
N ALA A 581 -34.22 -12.02 -28.90
CA ALA A 581 -35.45 -11.25 -28.76
C ALA A 581 -35.21 -9.77 -28.44
N ILE A 582 -34.04 -9.43 -27.88
CA ILE A 582 -33.61 -8.05 -27.61
C ILE A 582 -32.62 -7.54 -28.66
N GLY A 583 -32.52 -8.21 -29.82
CA GLY A 583 -31.67 -7.77 -30.91
C GLY A 583 -30.19 -8.16 -30.80
N ILE A 584 -29.80 -9.02 -29.87
CA ILE A 584 -28.43 -9.54 -29.74
C ILE A 584 -28.39 -10.97 -30.28
N LYS A 585 -27.68 -11.19 -31.39
CA LYS A 585 -27.64 -12.49 -32.08
C LYS A 585 -26.21 -13.01 -32.17
N THR A 586 -26.04 -14.33 -32.29
CA THR A 586 -24.75 -14.91 -32.68
C THR A 586 -24.50 -14.66 -34.16
N THR A 587 -23.25 -14.38 -34.55
CA THR A 587 -22.90 -14.16 -35.95
C THR A 587 -23.19 -15.40 -36.79
N ALA A 588 -23.61 -15.19 -38.05
CA ALA A 588 -23.95 -16.28 -38.97
C ALA A 588 -22.71 -17.08 -39.42
N ASN A 589 -21.53 -16.46 -39.34
CA ASN A 589 -20.27 -17.07 -39.72
C ASN A 589 -19.79 -18.05 -38.65
N TYR A 590 -19.90 -19.36 -38.93
CA TYR A 590 -19.47 -20.39 -37.99
C TYR A 590 -17.97 -20.31 -37.62
N LEU A 591 -17.15 -19.71 -38.50
CA LEU A 591 -15.71 -19.52 -38.29
C LEU A 591 -15.40 -18.44 -37.25
N GLU A 592 -16.37 -17.58 -36.92
CA GLU A 592 -16.21 -16.55 -35.89
C GLU A 592 -16.43 -17.07 -34.47
N GLY A 593 -16.70 -18.37 -34.32
CA GLY A 593 -16.58 -19.04 -33.03
C GLY A 593 -17.61 -18.59 -32.00
N GLY A 594 -18.75 -18.03 -32.42
CA GLY A 594 -19.87 -17.69 -31.55
C GLY A 594 -19.87 -16.24 -31.04
N LYS A 595 -19.19 -15.32 -31.75
CA LYS A 595 -19.31 -13.88 -31.51
C LYS A 595 -20.77 -13.41 -31.58
N LEU A 596 -21.06 -12.32 -30.90
CA LEU A 596 -22.35 -11.67 -30.86
C LEU A 596 -22.35 -10.40 -31.72
N GLU A 597 -23.49 -10.14 -32.36
CA GLU A 597 -23.80 -8.94 -33.13
C GLU A 597 -25.01 -8.25 -32.50
N ILE A 598 -24.94 -6.93 -32.39
CA ILE A 598 -26.00 -6.10 -31.80
C ILE A 598 -26.75 -5.37 -32.91
N ASN A 599 -28.07 -5.56 -32.96
CA ASN A 599 -28.96 -4.62 -33.64
C ASN A 599 -29.29 -3.48 -32.65
N GLU A 600 -28.63 -2.33 -32.83
CA GLU A 600 -28.73 -1.21 -31.87
C GLU A 600 -30.17 -0.70 -31.71
N ALA A 601 -30.93 -0.59 -32.80
CA ALA A 601 -32.31 -0.12 -32.77
C ALA A 601 -33.24 -1.09 -32.01
N ALA A 602 -33.09 -2.39 -32.23
CA ALA A 602 -33.88 -3.41 -31.54
C ALA A 602 -33.54 -3.48 -30.04
N LEU A 603 -32.27 -3.34 -29.69
CA LEU A 603 -31.84 -3.36 -28.29
C LEU A 603 -32.34 -2.12 -27.53
N LYS A 604 -32.18 -0.92 -28.11
CA LYS A 604 -32.71 0.31 -27.50
C LYS A 604 -34.22 0.22 -27.27
N LYS A 605 -34.96 -0.25 -28.28
CA LYS A 605 -36.41 -0.46 -28.15
C LYS A 605 -36.76 -1.44 -27.02
N ALA A 606 -36.05 -2.57 -26.91
CA ALA A 606 -36.29 -3.53 -25.82
C ALA A 606 -36.02 -2.94 -24.43
N ILE A 607 -34.97 -2.13 -24.29
CA ILE A 607 -34.63 -1.43 -23.04
C ILE A 607 -35.73 -0.43 -22.65
N GLU A 608 -36.30 0.27 -23.63
CA GLU A 608 -37.38 1.24 -23.41
C GLU A 608 -38.72 0.57 -23.08
N ASP A 609 -39.08 -0.49 -23.81
CA ASP A 609 -40.37 -1.17 -23.69
C ASP A 609 -40.50 -1.95 -22.36
N ASP A 610 -39.47 -2.69 -21.94
CA ASP A 610 -39.47 -3.45 -20.68
C ASP A 610 -38.08 -3.57 -20.04
N PRO A 611 -37.61 -2.50 -19.36
CA PRO A 611 -36.29 -2.49 -18.72
C PRO A 611 -36.16 -3.55 -17.62
N THR A 612 -37.26 -3.96 -16.98
CA THR A 612 -37.24 -4.97 -15.91
C THR A 612 -36.99 -6.35 -16.47
N SER A 613 -37.64 -6.71 -17.58
CA SER A 613 -37.38 -7.98 -18.27
C SER A 613 -35.96 -8.03 -18.84
N VAL A 614 -35.45 -6.93 -19.44
CA VAL A 614 -34.07 -6.87 -19.91
C VAL A 614 -33.09 -7.08 -18.76
N GLU A 615 -33.29 -6.38 -17.64
CA GLU A 615 -32.46 -6.56 -16.45
C GLU A 615 -32.45 -8.01 -15.92
N ASN A 616 -33.62 -8.63 -15.80
CA ASN A 616 -33.74 -9.99 -15.29
C ASN A 616 -33.25 -11.04 -16.28
N LEU A 617 -33.34 -10.80 -17.60
CA LEU A 617 -32.73 -11.64 -18.63
C LEU A 617 -31.22 -11.77 -18.39
N PHE A 618 -30.54 -10.68 -18.07
CA PHE A 618 -29.10 -10.71 -17.83
C PHE A 618 -28.74 -11.13 -16.39
N ARG A 619 -29.29 -10.48 -15.36
CA ARG A 619 -28.85 -10.65 -13.97
C ARG A 619 -29.72 -11.59 -13.13
N GLY A 620 -30.95 -11.89 -13.58
CA GLY A 620 -31.97 -12.57 -12.79
C GLY A 620 -31.44 -13.73 -11.95
N THR A 621 -31.84 -13.80 -10.69
CA THR A 621 -31.43 -14.87 -9.79
C THR A 621 -32.43 -16.02 -9.84
N GLY A 622 -31.96 -17.24 -9.65
CA GLY A 622 -32.80 -18.44 -9.62
C GLY A 622 -32.05 -19.63 -9.05
N GLU A 623 -32.82 -20.61 -8.56
CA GLU A 623 -32.30 -21.85 -7.95
C GLU A 623 -31.71 -22.81 -9.00
N THR A 624 -32.27 -22.81 -10.21
CA THR A 624 -31.83 -23.67 -11.32
C THR A 624 -30.99 -22.91 -12.34
N SER A 625 -30.15 -23.60 -13.10
CA SER A 625 -29.39 -22.96 -14.18
C SER A 625 -30.31 -22.26 -15.19
N SER A 626 -31.45 -22.87 -15.55
CA SER A 626 -32.43 -22.29 -16.48
C SER A 626 -33.16 -21.05 -15.93
N SER A 627 -33.29 -20.90 -14.61
CA SER A 627 -33.92 -19.72 -14.00
C SER A 627 -32.94 -18.59 -13.69
N LYS A 628 -31.63 -18.87 -13.71
CA LYS A 628 -30.58 -17.84 -13.65
C LYS A 628 -30.51 -17.04 -14.96
N GLY A 629 -30.23 -15.76 -14.83
CA GLY A 629 -29.93 -14.85 -15.92
C GLY A 629 -28.59 -15.17 -16.59
N ILE A 630 -28.44 -14.64 -17.79
CA ILE A 630 -27.33 -14.91 -18.72
C ILE A 630 -25.96 -14.60 -18.12
N VAL A 631 -25.83 -13.49 -17.40
CA VAL A 631 -24.57 -13.06 -16.77
C VAL A 631 -24.22 -13.95 -15.59
N GLN A 632 -25.22 -14.43 -14.84
CA GLN A 632 -24.97 -15.37 -13.74
C GLN A 632 -24.42 -16.70 -14.26
N ARG A 633 -25.03 -17.24 -15.33
CA ARG A 633 -24.56 -18.47 -15.97
C ARG A 633 -23.14 -18.31 -16.51
N LEU A 634 -22.86 -17.22 -17.23
CA LEU A 634 -21.51 -16.93 -17.70
C LEU A 634 -20.50 -16.77 -16.57
N TYR A 635 -20.90 -16.13 -15.48
CA TYR A 635 -20.02 -15.96 -14.33
C TYR A 635 -19.60 -17.33 -13.77
N ASP A 636 -20.54 -18.26 -13.67
CA ASP A 636 -20.30 -19.64 -13.21
C ASP A 636 -19.38 -20.39 -14.20
N ASP A 637 -19.65 -20.30 -15.51
CA ASP A 637 -18.84 -20.93 -16.57
C ASP A 637 -17.39 -20.41 -16.60
N VAL A 638 -17.24 -19.08 -16.54
CA VAL A 638 -15.94 -18.39 -16.57
C VAL A 638 -15.16 -18.68 -15.29
N SER A 639 -15.81 -18.68 -14.13
CA SER A 639 -15.16 -19.01 -12.85
C SER A 639 -14.63 -20.45 -12.87
N THR A 640 -15.45 -21.40 -13.33
CA THR A 640 -15.03 -22.80 -13.50
C THR A 640 -13.85 -22.93 -14.46
N THR A 641 -13.83 -22.13 -15.53
CA THR A 641 -12.73 -22.11 -16.50
C THR A 641 -11.43 -21.55 -15.89
N ILE A 642 -11.52 -20.47 -15.11
CA ILE A 642 -10.40 -19.88 -14.36
C ILE A 642 -9.81 -20.91 -13.39
N ASP A 643 -10.66 -21.67 -12.68
CA ASP A 643 -10.19 -22.68 -11.74
C ASP A 643 -9.41 -23.80 -12.45
N LYS A 644 -9.93 -24.31 -13.57
CA LYS A 644 -9.21 -25.29 -14.41
C LYS A 644 -7.89 -24.74 -14.97
N LEU A 645 -7.87 -23.47 -15.39
CA LEU A 645 -6.66 -22.80 -15.85
C LEU A 645 -5.62 -22.66 -14.71
N ASN A 646 -6.06 -22.35 -13.50
CA ASN A 646 -5.21 -22.28 -12.31
C ASN A 646 -4.60 -23.66 -11.98
N GLU A 647 -5.37 -24.74 -12.05
CA GLU A 647 -4.86 -26.11 -11.84
C GLU A 647 -3.82 -26.52 -12.91
N ARG A 648 -3.98 -26.00 -14.14
CA ARG A 648 -3.08 -26.29 -15.26
C ARG A 648 -1.78 -25.50 -15.20
N ALA A 649 -1.84 -24.18 -15.00
CA ALA A 649 -0.72 -23.26 -15.19
C ALA A 649 -0.37 -22.38 -13.96
N GLY A 650 -1.16 -22.45 -12.89
CA GLY A 650 -0.96 -21.66 -11.67
C GLY A 650 -1.18 -20.16 -11.86
N LYS A 651 -1.13 -19.42 -10.74
CA LYS A 651 -1.17 -17.95 -10.69
C LYS A 651 0.26 -17.38 -10.72
N ALA A 652 0.39 -16.06 -10.83
CA ALA A 652 1.69 -15.38 -10.85
C ALA A 652 2.58 -15.75 -9.63
N TYR A 653 1.98 -15.90 -8.45
CA TYR A 653 2.67 -16.24 -7.19
C TYR A 653 2.64 -17.73 -6.84
N SER A 654 2.16 -18.60 -7.73
CA SER A 654 2.09 -20.04 -7.47
C SER A 654 3.48 -20.69 -7.55
N THR A 655 3.79 -21.58 -6.61
CA THR A 655 4.97 -22.43 -6.68
C THR A 655 4.74 -23.58 -7.67
N ASN A 656 5.80 -24.08 -8.32
CA ASN A 656 5.69 -25.11 -9.37
C ASN A 656 4.98 -26.39 -8.91
N GLN A 657 5.05 -26.73 -7.62
CA GLN A 657 4.41 -27.93 -7.05
C GLN A 657 2.87 -27.82 -6.99
N GLN A 658 2.31 -26.62 -7.12
CA GLN A 658 0.88 -26.36 -6.96
C GLN A 658 0.05 -26.60 -8.23
N PHE A 659 0.66 -26.75 -9.41
CA PHE A 659 -0.05 -26.87 -10.68
C PHE A 659 0.60 -27.85 -11.66
N THR A 660 -0.17 -28.32 -12.64
CA THR A 660 0.23 -29.43 -13.52
C THR A 660 1.49 -29.14 -14.33
N ILE A 661 1.56 -28.00 -15.04
CA ILE A 661 2.73 -27.66 -15.85
C ILE A 661 3.96 -27.39 -14.97
N GLY A 662 3.78 -26.87 -13.75
CA GLY A 662 4.86 -26.61 -12.81
C GLY A 662 5.55 -27.89 -12.36
N LYS A 663 4.77 -28.94 -12.04
CA LYS A 663 5.32 -30.27 -11.73
C LYS A 663 6.11 -30.85 -12.91
N ASN A 664 5.61 -30.68 -14.14
CA ASN A 664 6.33 -31.11 -15.34
C ASN A 664 7.63 -30.32 -15.55
N LEU A 665 7.65 -29.02 -15.24
CA LEU A 665 8.85 -28.18 -15.29
C LEU A 665 9.90 -28.66 -14.28
N ASP A 666 9.48 -28.96 -13.04
CA ASP A 666 10.38 -29.49 -12.01
C ASP A 666 10.96 -30.85 -12.42
N ASP A 667 10.15 -31.74 -13.00
CA ASP A 667 10.60 -33.05 -13.48
C ASP A 667 11.61 -32.94 -14.64
N VAL A 668 11.37 -32.02 -15.59
CA VAL A 668 12.31 -31.75 -16.67
C VAL A 668 13.59 -31.11 -16.13
N ALA A 669 13.49 -30.19 -15.17
CA ALA A 669 14.65 -29.55 -14.53
C ALA A 669 15.53 -30.59 -13.81
N LYS A 670 14.94 -31.52 -13.06
CA LYS A 670 15.67 -32.64 -12.45
C LYS A 670 16.41 -33.48 -13.48
N LYS A 671 15.76 -33.82 -14.59
CA LYS A 671 16.39 -34.56 -15.70
C LYS A 671 17.54 -33.78 -16.32
N ILE A 672 17.39 -32.47 -16.53
CA ILE A 672 18.45 -31.58 -17.01
C ILE A 672 19.66 -31.64 -16.07
N THR A 673 19.45 -31.54 -14.75
CA THR A 673 20.54 -31.64 -13.76
C THR A 673 21.26 -32.98 -13.85
N SER A 674 20.54 -34.10 -13.80
CA SER A 674 21.16 -35.44 -13.88
C SER A 674 21.90 -35.69 -15.20
N PHE A 675 21.36 -35.22 -16.34
CA PHE A 675 22.06 -35.31 -17.63
C PHE A 675 23.29 -34.41 -17.68
N THR A 676 23.25 -33.22 -17.09
CA THR A 676 24.39 -32.30 -17.03
C THR A 676 25.54 -32.91 -16.23
N GLU A 677 25.25 -33.51 -15.09
CA GLU A 677 26.25 -34.24 -14.29
C GLU A 677 26.85 -35.43 -15.05
N ARG A 678 26.00 -36.20 -15.75
CA ARG A 678 26.46 -37.31 -16.59
C ARG A 678 27.36 -36.83 -17.73
N LEU A 679 27.03 -35.72 -18.38
CA LEU A 679 27.85 -35.14 -19.44
C LEU A 679 29.22 -34.71 -18.94
N LYS A 680 29.28 -34.12 -17.74
CA LYS A 680 30.55 -33.78 -17.09
C LYS A 680 31.42 -35.03 -16.86
N GLN A 681 30.82 -36.13 -16.40
CA GLN A 681 31.56 -37.39 -16.21
C GLN A 681 32.06 -38.00 -17.54
N ILE A 682 31.26 -37.88 -18.60
CA ILE A 682 31.63 -38.33 -19.95
C ILE A 682 32.78 -37.47 -20.50
N GLU A 683 32.69 -36.15 -20.35
CA GLU A 683 33.74 -35.21 -20.72
C GLU A 683 35.06 -35.53 -19.99
N ASP A 684 35.01 -35.69 -18.65
CA ASP A 684 36.16 -36.10 -17.84
C ASP A 684 36.71 -37.47 -18.25
N ARG A 685 35.86 -38.40 -18.72
CA ARG A 685 36.31 -39.70 -19.26
C ARG A 685 37.03 -39.52 -20.58
N TYR A 686 36.52 -38.70 -21.51
CA TYR A 686 37.20 -38.43 -22.77
C TYR A 686 38.55 -37.76 -22.54
N TYR A 687 38.62 -36.71 -21.71
CA TYR A 687 39.90 -36.09 -21.36
C TYR A 687 40.89 -37.08 -20.74
N ARG A 688 40.44 -38.02 -19.89
CA ARG A 688 41.29 -39.09 -19.36
C ARG A 688 41.80 -40.04 -20.44
N GLN A 689 40.94 -40.46 -21.37
CA GLN A 689 41.31 -41.35 -22.47
C GLN A 689 42.32 -40.69 -23.41
N PHE A 690 42.09 -39.42 -23.79
CA PHE A 690 43.03 -38.67 -24.62
C PHE A 690 44.35 -38.38 -23.90
N SER A 691 44.34 -38.03 -22.61
CA SER A 691 45.58 -37.83 -21.85
C SER A 691 46.41 -39.13 -21.72
N ALA A 692 45.73 -40.28 -21.54
CA ALA A 692 46.40 -41.58 -21.50
C ALA A 692 46.98 -41.97 -22.86
N MET A 693 46.26 -41.69 -23.95
CA MET A 693 46.74 -41.87 -25.32
C MET A 693 47.95 -40.98 -25.60
N GLU A 694 47.91 -39.70 -25.21
CA GLU A 694 49.03 -38.76 -25.37
C GLU A 694 50.27 -39.25 -24.61
N THR A 695 50.09 -39.74 -23.39
CA THR A 695 51.17 -40.34 -22.60
C THR A 695 51.73 -41.59 -23.28
N ALA A 696 50.88 -42.42 -23.89
CA ALA A 696 51.31 -43.62 -24.62
C ALA A 696 52.08 -43.25 -25.91
N ILE A 697 51.63 -42.23 -26.64
CA ILE A 697 52.32 -41.69 -27.83
C ILE A 697 53.67 -41.08 -27.42
N GLN A 698 53.74 -40.29 -26.33
CA GLN A 698 55.00 -39.79 -25.80
C GLN A 698 55.98 -40.92 -25.48
N LYS A 699 55.51 -41.98 -24.80
CA LYS A 699 56.34 -43.15 -24.51
C LYS A 699 56.78 -43.88 -25.77
N SER A 700 55.91 -44.01 -26.76
CA SER A 700 56.20 -44.64 -28.05
C SER A 700 57.21 -43.81 -28.87
N ASN A 701 57.06 -42.49 -28.92
CA ASN A 701 58.01 -41.58 -29.56
C ASN A 701 59.36 -41.60 -28.86
N ASN A 702 59.40 -41.66 -27.51
CA ASN A 702 60.63 -41.84 -26.76
C ASN A 702 61.31 -43.20 -27.05
N GLN A 703 60.54 -44.29 -27.16
CA GLN A 703 61.06 -45.60 -27.58
C GLN A 703 61.54 -45.60 -29.03
N MET A 704 60.83 -44.94 -29.94
CA MET A 704 61.22 -44.82 -31.34
C MET A 704 62.49 -43.97 -31.50
N ASN A 705 62.62 -42.88 -30.75
CA ASN A 705 63.85 -42.10 -30.69
C ASN A 705 65.02 -42.91 -30.10
N TYR A 706 64.75 -43.75 -29.09
CA TYR A 706 65.75 -44.68 -28.54
C TYR A 706 66.20 -45.72 -29.59
N LEU A 707 65.26 -46.32 -30.33
CA LEU A 707 65.55 -47.26 -31.41
C LEU A 707 66.27 -46.58 -32.59
N LEU A 708 65.88 -45.37 -32.97
CA LEU A 708 66.54 -44.58 -34.01
C LEU A 708 67.98 -44.20 -33.61
N GLN A 709 68.23 -43.88 -32.34
CA GLN A 709 69.60 -43.71 -31.86
C GLN A 709 70.40 -45.01 -31.95
N GLN A 710 69.76 -46.16 -31.70
CA GLN A 710 70.41 -47.48 -31.79
C GLN A 710 70.66 -47.93 -33.24
N PHE A 711 69.82 -47.55 -34.20
CA PHE A 711 70.03 -47.80 -35.63
C PHE A 711 71.00 -46.80 -36.29
N SER A 712 70.99 -45.53 -35.84
CA SER A 712 71.92 -44.49 -36.33
C SER A 712 73.35 -44.64 -35.80
N SER A 713 73.55 -45.44 -34.77
CA SER A 713 74.87 -45.79 -34.24
C SER A 713 75.42 -47.12 -34.79
N GLY A 714 74.73 -47.69 -35.79
CA GLY A 714 75.05 -48.99 -36.40
C GLY A 714 75.50 -48.96 -37.88
N GLN A 715 75.96 -47.82 -38.41
CA GLN A 715 76.65 -47.76 -39.72
C GLN A 715 78.13 -47.42 -39.56
#